data_AF-A0A350UGZ6-F1
#
_entry.id   AF-A0A350UGZ6-F1
#
_cell.length_a   1.000
_cell.length_b   1.000
_cell.length_c   1.000
_cell.angle_alpha   90.00
_cell.angle_beta   90.00
_cell.angle_gamma   90.00
#
_symmetry.space_group_name_H-M   'P 1'
#
loop_
_entity.id
_entity.type
_entity.pdbx_description
1 polymer ?
#
loop_
_entity_poly.entity_id
_entity_poly.type
_entity_poly.pdbx_seq_one_letter_code
_entity_poly.pdbx_strand_id
1 'polypeptide(L)'
;MKPSEWEVWLREFDWFLPGTDRLAENFPLAVEHLLTPAEFRKRVLLELMRPVNGISAGYKILAEFVMRGLIRTMLTTNFDACLPDALRERQPHIRHIHEVNRGRGDYDQFNVYSKCQIVWLHGRAEQYSDKNSAGETNSLDAELVSRIRPMMDASPVTVIGYRGSEPSIMEGLFGQHRQGRLDFPNGVYWCVRHGEAPHPNVEAFARRLGSNFRMLRIDGFDELLSDLSIELAGHDRYVAGGAARLLPDGQAFDERVVERASIDELDMDLALSILSEYCKKLGRAPLTRETLPALMREQGLLFPDSTGDKVTVGALLLFGKRPQDIFPHAVVVLTESGKKREIYEGSLIVQHRRLLEKLETEDVNPQLKLKKRRQHTDQPAYPPRVLVELLVNMLVHRDYEVPESSSIELHPGAEIVFSNPGTLTPKVAGKVTIQEDGRIILSEGVTDQRNSSLCDIFFGISAMERAGTGLMDVGQLMLDSGGGFAFYHHNSESRFKAVVAQPQASAGSRVVARSTVPTGLYVLNALPFSVIPASISVVQLTQPLRYRPPNIDLAECGTFVNRGTELWSFAPLPILTELLDPIVVRGASNSLPRKKIEASEDSKRVLSWLLRKHFEYELESFEEDGLTLELGRKHRAYFAGKDRGVRTVVWNSAQRRGNRREVVKKRADGSRAWFENEGFGYDIVDLSGLWCVRIKPFYMFTGTDALTPLPAFTRTAKATRRIKFDRNKNVEADLAFWASFLGRGAETMNIGDLHVDDLLIDMTFLTVEVPEVGLSQHDPEHKN
;
A
#
# COMPACT_ATOMS: atom_id res chain seq x y z
N MET A 1 16.43 -25.23 -5.48
CA MET A 1 17.33 -26.36 -5.78
C MET A 1 17.28 -27.33 -4.62
N LYS A 2 17.30 -28.65 -4.86
CA LYS A 2 17.46 -29.63 -3.78
C LYS A 2 18.93 -29.63 -3.33
N PRO A 3 19.24 -29.70 -2.02
CA PRO A 3 20.62 -29.71 -1.50
C PRO A 3 21.54 -30.74 -2.18
N SER A 4 20.97 -31.86 -2.61
CA SER A 4 21.69 -33.00 -3.19
C SER A 4 22.39 -32.73 -4.53
N GLU A 5 22.01 -31.70 -5.28
CA GLU A 5 22.56 -31.49 -6.64
C GLU A 5 23.87 -30.67 -6.64
N TRP A 6 24.00 -29.69 -5.75
CA TRP A 6 25.22 -28.87 -5.65
C TRP A 6 26.25 -29.43 -4.65
N GLU A 7 25.81 -30.24 -3.68
CA GLU A 7 26.74 -30.83 -2.69
C GLU A 7 27.70 -31.85 -3.33
N VAL A 8 27.23 -32.59 -4.34
CA VAL A 8 28.07 -33.51 -5.12
C VAL A 8 29.17 -32.73 -5.84
N TRP A 9 28.83 -31.58 -6.44
CA TRP A 9 29.77 -30.70 -7.11
C TRP A 9 30.73 -30.00 -6.14
N LEU A 10 30.26 -29.53 -4.98
CA LEU A 10 31.13 -28.91 -3.98
C LEU A 10 32.15 -29.89 -3.38
N ARG A 11 31.80 -31.17 -3.24
CA ARG A 11 32.71 -32.23 -2.78
C ARG A 11 33.87 -32.51 -3.74
N GLU A 12 33.82 -32.02 -4.98
CA GLU A 12 34.93 -32.13 -5.93
C GLU A 12 36.07 -31.14 -5.63
N PHE A 13 35.86 -30.16 -4.75
CA PHE A 13 36.86 -29.16 -4.39
C PHE A 13 37.60 -29.52 -3.09
N ASP A 14 38.93 -29.48 -3.13
CA ASP A 14 39.82 -29.82 -2.00
C ASP A 14 39.64 -28.93 -0.77
N TRP A 15 39.10 -27.71 -0.95
CA TRP A 15 38.83 -26.76 0.12
C TRP A 15 37.46 -26.96 0.79
N PHE A 16 36.56 -27.78 0.23
CA PHE A 16 35.22 -27.95 0.77
C PHE A 16 35.24 -28.78 2.07
N LEU A 17 34.63 -28.25 3.13
CA LEU A 17 34.47 -28.88 4.42
C LEU A 17 33.17 -29.72 4.47
N PRO A 18 33.23 -31.06 4.50
CA PRO A 18 32.04 -31.91 4.50
C PRO A 18 31.30 -31.88 5.85
N GLY A 19 29.97 -31.95 5.80
CA GLY A 19 29.08 -31.97 6.97
C GLY A 19 27.95 -30.94 6.83
N THR A 20 26.69 -31.39 7.00
CA THR A 20 25.51 -30.51 6.86
C THR A 20 25.44 -29.41 7.93
N ASP A 21 26.05 -29.66 9.08
CA ASP A 21 26.24 -28.74 10.20
C ASP A 21 27.35 -27.69 9.96
N ARG A 22 28.27 -27.95 9.01
CA ARG A 22 29.41 -27.09 8.69
C ARG A 22 29.26 -26.31 7.38
N LEU A 23 28.08 -26.35 6.76
CA LEU A 23 27.78 -25.62 5.52
C LEU A 23 28.04 -24.11 5.63
N ALA A 24 27.81 -23.50 6.79
CA ALA A 24 28.10 -22.08 7.02
C ALA A 24 29.60 -21.76 6.97
N GLU A 25 30.46 -22.68 7.43
CA GLU A 25 31.93 -22.53 7.41
C GLU A 25 32.50 -22.58 5.99
N ASN A 26 31.75 -23.15 5.03
CA ASN A 26 32.14 -23.19 3.62
C ASN A 26 31.91 -21.87 2.87
N PHE A 27 31.12 -20.93 3.41
CA PHE A 27 30.79 -19.70 2.71
C PHE A 27 32.02 -18.83 2.43
N PRO A 28 32.94 -18.56 3.39
CA PRO A 28 34.18 -17.83 3.11
C PRO A 28 35.05 -18.50 2.04
N LEU A 29 35.14 -19.83 2.06
CA LEU A 29 35.94 -20.62 1.12
C LEU A 29 35.34 -20.57 -0.30
N ALA A 30 34.01 -20.63 -0.42
CA ALA A 30 33.32 -20.45 -1.69
C ALA A 30 33.51 -19.04 -2.26
N VAL A 31 33.48 -17.99 -1.42
CA VAL A 31 33.76 -16.61 -1.84
C VAL A 31 35.20 -16.48 -2.34
N GLU A 32 36.16 -17.10 -1.65
CA GLU A 32 37.57 -17.06 -2.01
C GLU A 32 37.86 -17.78 -3.33
N HIS A 33 37.38 -19.02 -3.48
CA HIS A 33 37.76 -19.91 -4.58
C HIS A 33 36.83 -19.85 -5.80
N LEU A 34 35.53 -19.54 -5.62
CA LEU A 34 34.55 -19.58 -6.72
C LEU A 34 34.18 -18.19 -7.24
N LEU A 35 34.28 -17.14 -6.42
CA LEU A 35 33.92 -15.78 -6.82
C LEU A 35 35.16 -14.98 -7.23
N THR A 36 35.73 -15.32 -8.39
CA THR A 36 36.80 -14.56 -9.06
C THR A 36 36.38 -14.23 -10.50
N PRO A 37 36.71 -13.04 -11.05
CA PRO A 37 37.46 -11.92 -10.48
C PRO A 37 36.65 -11.07 -9.45
N ALA A 38 37.31 -10.14 -8.76
CA ALA A 38 36.74 -9.35 -7.66
C ALA A 38 35.48 -8.55 -8.05
N GLU A 39 35.41 -8.02 -9.27
CA GLU A 39 34.21 -7.33 -9.77
C GLU A 39 32.99 -8.26 -9.86
N PHE A 40 33.21 -9.52 -10.25
CA PHE A 40 32.17 -10.54 -10.29
C PHE A 40 31.69 -10.89 -8.87
N ARG A 41 32.63 -11.04 -7.92
CA ARG A 41 32.34 -11.24 -6.49
C ARG A 41 31.47 -10.12 -5.93
N LYS A 42 31.88 -8.86 -6.15
CA LYS A 42 31.14 -7.68 -5.67
C LYS A 42 29.73 -7.64 -6.26
N ARG A 43 29.58 -7.89 -7.55
CA ARG A 43 28.27 -7.91 -8.22
C ARG A 43 27.36 -9.02 -7.68
N VAL A 44 27.85 -10.25 -7.57
CA VAL A 44 27.08 -11.40 -7.06
C VAL A 44 26.71 -11.20 -5.60
N LEU A 45 27.62 -10.71 -4.75
CA LEU A 45 27.30 -10.43 -3.35
C LEU A 45 26.25 -9.31 -3.23
N LEU A 46 26.39 -8.20 -3.97
CA LEU A 46 25.39 -7.13 -3.97
C LEU A 46 24.02 -7.61 -4.47
N GLU A 47 23.98 -8.53 -5.44
CA GLU A 47 22.75 -9.14 -5.94
C GLU A 47 22.10 -10.07 -4.91
N LEU A 48 22.90 -10.92 -4.23
CA LEU A 48 22.43 -11.81 -3.16
C LEU A 48 21.95 -11.06 -1.91
N MET A 49 22.52 -9.88 -1.63
CA MET A 49 22.17 -9.06 -0.47
C MET A 49 20.95 -8.17 -0.70
N ARG A 50 20.41 -8.09 -1.93
CA ARG A 50 19.16 -7.36 -2.17
C ARG A 50 17.99 -8.14 -1.59
N PRO A 51 17.19 -7.55 -0.70
CA PRO A 51 16.04 -8.24 -0.12
C PRO A 51 14.98 -8.52 -1.20
N VAL A 52 14.75 -9.80 -1.51
CA VAL A 52 13.77 -10.25 -2.53
C VAL A 52 12.32 -9.92 -2.12
N ASN A 53 12.06 -9.84 -0.81
CA ASN A 53 10.73 -9.59 -0.23
C ASN A 53 10.60 -8.20 0.43
N GLY A 54 11.50 -7.26 0.12
CA GLY A 54 11.56 -5.95 0.77
C GLY A 54 12.04 -5.99 2.23
N ILE A 55 11.90 -4.86 2.93
CA ILE A 55 12.36 -4.67 4.31
C ILE A 55 11.40 -5.38 5.28
N SER A 56 11.92 -6.23 6.16
CA SER A 56 11.12 -6.97 7.14
C SER A 56 10.46 -6.05 8.19
N ALA A 57 9.43 -6.55 8.86
CA ALA A 57 8.67 -5.77 9.85
C ALA A 57 9.56 -5.32 11.02
N GLY A 58 10.52 -6.14 11.45
CA GLY A 58 11.45 -5.83 12.53
C GLY A 58 12.27 -4.58 12.23
N TYR A 59 12.84 -4.44 11.04
CA TYR A 59 13.60 -3.22 10.68
C TYR A 59 12.72 -1.96 10.72
N LYS A 60 11.45 -2.07 10.31
CA LYS A 60 10.49 -0.94 10.35
C LYS A 60 10.13 -0.52 11.77
N ILE A 61 10.04 -1.48 12.70
CA ILE A 61 9.81 -1.24 14.12
C ILE A 61 11.08 -0.70 14.78
N LEU A 62 12.26 -1.22 14.42
CA LEU A 62 13.54 -0.70 14.89
C LEU A 62 13.71 0.78 14.52
N ALA A 63 13.35 1.16 13.30
CA ALA A 63 13.32 2.57 12.89
C ALA A 63 12.32 3.41 13.70
N GLU A 64 11.19 2.83 14.13
CA GLU A 64 10.24 3.49 15.03
C GLU A 64 10.84 3.71 16.43
N PHE A 65 11.57 2.73 16.98
CA PHE A 65 12.27 2.88 18.25
C PHE A 65 13.37 3.95 18.19
N VAL A 66 14.02 4.11 17.04
CA VAL A 66 14.97 5.20 16.80
C VAL A 66 14.24 6.55 16.80
N MET A 67 13.14 6.66 16.07
CA MET A 67 12.30 7.87 16.05
C MET A 67 11.78 8.25 17.45
N ARG A 68 11.46 7.27 18.30
CA ARG A 68 11.01 7.47 19.68
C ARG A 68 12.15 7.69 20.70
N GLY A 69 13.40 7.72 20.23
CA GLY A 69 14.59 7.93 21.05
C GLY A 69 14.97 6.75 21.96
N LEU A 70 14.31 5.60 21.81
CA LEU A 70 14.57 4.38 22.60
C LEU A 70 15.87 3.72 22.18
N ILE A 71 16.23 3.81 20.90
CA ILE A 71 17.49 3.31 20.33
C ILE A 71 18.17 4.47 19.61
N ARG A 72 19.48 4.65 19.83
CA ARG A 72 20.25 5.73 19.17
C ARG A 72 21.40 5.21 18.32
N THR A 73 21.91 4.03 18.65
CA THR A 73 23.11 3.47 18.04
C THR A 73 22.86 2.01 17.73
N MET A 74 23.06 1.66 16.46
CA MET A 74 22.91 0.31 15.95
C MET A 74 24.27 -0.13 15.42
N LEU A 75 24.82 -1.19 16.01
CA LEU A 75 26.04 -1.83 15.52
C LEU A 75 25.63 -2.98 14.61
N THR A 76 26.16 -3.04 13.39
CA THR A 76 25.80 -4.09 12.44
C THR A 76 27.02 -4.72 11.78
N THR A 77 27.00 -6.05 11.70
CA THR A 77 27.90 -6.85 10.88
C THR A 77 27.30 -7.14 9.50
N ASN A 78 26.02 -6.82 9.29
CA ASN A 78 25.38 -6.98 8.00
C ASN A 78 25.93 -5.99 6.99
N PHE A 79 25.89 -6.39 5.72
CA PHE A 79 26.33 -5.59 4.59
C PHE A 79 25.17 -5.06 3.74
N ASP A 80 23.94 -5.48 4.06
CA ASP A 80 22.71 -5.11 3.36
C ASP A 80 22.23 -3.68 3.66
N ALA A 81 21.32 -3.17 2.85
CA ALA A 81 20.76 -1.83 2.98
C ALA A 81 19.48 -1.75 3.83
N CYS A 82 19.04 -2.84 4.47
CA CYS A 82 17.73 -2.88 5.13
C CYS A 82 17.62 -1.85 6.26
N LEU A 83 18.66 -1.72 7.09
CA LEU A 83 18.68 -0.76 8.19
C LEU A 83 18.68 0.71 7.71
N PRO A 84 19.61 1.14 6.84
CA PRO A 84 19.60 2.52 6.34
C PRO A 84 18.36 2.84 5.50
N ASP A 85 17.79 1.87 4.76
CA ASP A 85 16.54 2.07 4.03
C ASP A 85 15.34 2.21 4.98
N ALA A 86 15.23 1.38 6.02
CA ALA A 86 14.17 1.50 7.04
C ALA A 86 14.24 2.83 7.80
N LEU A 87 15.45 3.31 8.09
CA LEU A 87 15.65 4.63 8.72
C LEU A 87 15.40 5.79 7.75
N ARG A 88 15.67 5.62 6.45
CA ARG A 88 15.28 6.60 5.42
C ARG A 88 13.77 6.65 5.22
N GLU A 89 13.07 5.53 5.38
CA GLU A 89 11.62 5.55 5.55
C GLU A 89 11.20 6.31 6.84
N ARG A 90 12.12 6.58 7.77
CA ARG A 90 12.02 7.53 8.89
C ARG A 90 11.92 9.01 8.52
N GLN A 91 12.41 9.41 7.35
CA GLN A 91 12.58 10.83 7.04
C GLN A 91 11.24 11.51 6.71
N PRO A 92 11.05 12.78 7.11
CA PRO A 92 12.03 13.68 7.76
C PRO A 92 12.17 13.56 9.29
N HIS A 93 11.37 12.73 9.97
CA HIS A 93 11.38 12.60 11.44
C HIS A 93 12.75 12.18 12.01
N ILE A 94 13.45 11.29 11.29
CA ILE A 94 14.85 10.95 11.57
C ILE A 94 15.74 11.84 10.69
N ARG A 95 16.04 13.04 11.19
CA ARG A 95 16.73 14.09 10.41
C ARG A 95 18.13 13.71 9.94
N HIS A 96 18.94 13.16 10.85
CA HIS A 96 20.32 12.82 10.58
C HIS A 96 20.56 11.35 10.88
N ILE A 97 20.91 10.60 9.84
CA ILE A 97 21.34 9.21 9.94
C ILE A 97 22.86 9.23 9.76
N HIS A 98 23.59 9.10 10.86
CA HIS A 98 25.05 9.05 10.83
C HIS A 98 25.49 7.62 10.49
N GLU A 99 26.10 7.43 9.32
CA GLU A 99 26.67 6.14 8.92
C GLU A 99 28.18 6.18 9.16
N VAL A 100 28.65 5.45 10.18
CA VAL A 100 30.05 5.39 10.59
C VAL A 100 30.73 4.16 10.01
N ASN A 101 31.98 4.33 9.57
CA ASN A 101 32.82 3.29 8.98
C ASN A 101 32.22 2.73 7.68
N ARG A 102 31.70 3.59 6.78
CA ARG A 102 31.24 3.11 5.45
C ARG A 102 32.41 2.57 4.63
N GLY A 103 33.57 3.21 4.76
CA GLY A 103 34.86 2.82 4.21
C GLY A 103 35.97 2.99 5.26
N ARG A 104 37.16 2.48 4.97
CA ARG A 104 38.29 2.47 5.92
C ARG A 104 38.62 3.89 6.42
N GLY A 105 38.54 4.09 7.73
CA GLY A 105 38.84 5.37 8.37
C GLY A 105 37.72 6.43 8.30
N ASP A 106 36.54 6.11 7.77
CA ASP A 106 35.38 7.03 7.73
C ASP A 106 34.73 7.15 9.12
N TYR A 107 35.38 7.87 10.03
CA TYR A 107 34.93 8.06 11.43
C TYR A 107 34.45 9.48 11.74
N ASP A 108 34.45 10.39 10.76
CA ASP A 108 34.13 11.81 10.95
C ASP A 108 32.69 12.03 11.45
N GLN A 109 31.78 11.12 11.08
CA GLN A 109 30.39 11.16 11.52
C GLN A 109 30.15 10.53 12.90
N PHE A 110 31.16 9.90 13.52
CA PHE A 110 30.98 9.24 14.81
C PHE A 110 30.74 10.27 15.91
N ASN A 111 29.60 10.14 16.60
CA ASN A 111 29.24 11.02 17.70
C ASN A 111 28.49 10.24 18.79
N VAL A 112 29.04 10.25 20.01
CA VAL A 112 28.45 9.60 21.20
C VAL A 112 27.05 10.15 21.53
N TYR A 113 26.76 11.38 21.14
CA TYR A 113 25.48 12.05 21.35
C TYR A 113 24.56 11.99 20.12
N SER A 114 24.93 11.24 19.08
CA SER A 114 24.10 11.06 17.89
C SER A 114 22.72 10.51 18.27
N LYS A 115 21.68 11.02 17.61
CA LYS A 115 20.29 10.54 17.79
C LYS A 115 20.00 9.29 16.97
N CYS A 116 20.71 9.11 15.86
CA CYS A 116 20.58 7.96 14.98
C CYS A 116 21.94 7.71 14.32
N GLN A 117 22.61 6.65 14.76
CA GLN A 117 23.90 6.23 14.22
C GLN A 117 23.87 4.75 13.87
N ILE A 118 24.29 4.44 12.64
CA ILE A 118 24.62 3.10 12.18
C ILE A 118 26.13 2.98 12.19
N VAL A 119 26.65 1.98 12.89
CA VAL A 119 28.08 1.68 12.90
C VAL A 119 28.30 0.36 12.17
N TRP A 120 28.90 0.46 10.98
CA TRP A 120 29.24 -0.69 10.16
C TRP A 120 30.52 -1.34 10.70
N LEU A 121 30.40 -2.45 11.43
CA LEU A 121 31.55 -3.07 12.09
C LEU A 121 32.61 -3.57 11.09
N HIS A 122 32.19 -4.00 9.90
CA HIS A 122 33.07 -4.51 8.84
C HIS A 122 33.15 -3.63 7.58
N GLY A 123 32.59 -2.42 7.61
CA GLY A 123 32.45 -1.59 6.40
C GLY A 123 31.16 -1.86 5.62
N ARG A 124 30.83 -0.98 4.66
CA ARG A 124 29.66 -1.14 3.78
C ARG A 124 30.08 -1.79 2.44
N ALA A 125 29.32 -2.77 1.96
CA ALA A 125 29.71 -3.55 0.78
C ALA A 125 29.82 -2.74 -0.53
N GLU A 126 29.10 -1.62 -0.66
CA GLU A 126 29.22 -0.74 -1.83
C GLU A 126 30.63 -0.13 -1.97
N GLN A 127 31.31 0.09 -0.84
CA GLN A 127 32.66 0.67 -0.78
C GLN A 127 33.76 -0.39 -0.66
N TYR A 128 33.44 -1.66 -0.89
CA TYR A 128 34.43 -2.73 -0.96
C TYR A 128 35.46 -2.40 -2.07
N SER A 129 36.72 -2.19 -1.67
CA SER A 129 37.86 -1.92 -2.55
C SER A 129 38.77 -3.15 -2.64
N ASP A 130 39.33 -3.39 -3.82
CA ASP A 130 40.02 -4.62 -4.27
C ASP A 130 41.34 -5.00 -3.53
N LYS A 131 41.59 -4.53 -2.30
CA LYS A 131 42.82 -4.81 -1.56
C LYS A 131 42.66 -5.67 -0.30
N ASN A 132 41.48 -6.20 -0.02
CA ASN A 132 41.28 -7.04 1.15
C ASN A 132 41.47 -8.52 0.79
N SER A 133 42.74 -8.92 0.68
CA SER A 133 43.16 -10.32 0.69
C SER A 133 42.69 -10.99 1.98
N ALA A 134 42.44 -12.30 1.93
CA ALA A 134 41.90 -13.17 2.99
C ALA A 134 42.60 -13.14 4.38
N GLY A 135 43.57 -12.25 4.61
CA GLY A 135 44.28 -12.06 5.88
C GLY A 135 43.77 -10.94 6.80
N GLU A 136 42.90 -10.01 6.34
CA GLU A 136 42.50 -8.82 7.13
C GLU A 136 41.17 -8.95 7.89
N THR A 137 40.41 -10.04 7.71
CA THR A 137 39.10 -10.28 8.37
C THR A 137 39.19 -10.72 9.84
N ASN A 138 40.39 -10.91 10.38
CA ASN A 138 40.59 -11.47 11.72
C ASN A 138 40.61 -10.42 12.85
N SER A 139 40.67 -9.12 12.55
CA SER A 139 40.64 -8.07 13.58
C SER A 139 39.85 -6.83 13.15
N LEU A 140 39.08 -6.26 14.07
CA LEU A 140 38.44 -4.96 13.90
C LEU A 140 39.47 -3.82 13.98
N ASP A 141 39.19 -2.70 13.32
CA ASP A 141 40.01 -1.50 13.45
C ASP A 141 40.02 -1.00 14.91
N ALA A 142 41.22 -0.87 15.48
CA ALA A 142 41.44 -0.44 16.85
C ALA A 142 40.88 0.98 17.10
N GLU A 143 40.91 1.87 16.11
CA GLU A 143 40.37 3.21 16.23
C GLU A 143 38.84 3.18 16.37
N LEU A 144 38.15 2.41 15.53
CA LEU A 144 36.70 2.21 15.61
C LEU A 144 36.30 1.65 16.99
N VAL A 145 37.00 0.62 17.43
CA VAL A 145 36.78 -0.03 18.73
C VAL A 145 37.00 0.96 19.88
N SER A 146 38.01 1.84 19.81
CA SER A 146 38.26 2.87 20.83
C SER A 146 37.12 3.88 20.93
N ARG A 147 36.46 4.20 19.81
CA ARG A 147 35.32 5.12 19.73
C ARG A 147 34.02 4.50 20.25
N ILE A 148 33.74 3.23 19.95
CA ILE A 148 32.50 2.54 20.35
C ILE A 148 32.48 2.23 21.86
N ARG A 149 33.62 1.89 22.46
CA ARG A 149 33.72 1.40 23.85
C ARG A 149 33.03 2.29 24.90
N PRO A 150 33.26 3.61 24.95
CA PRO A 150 32.56 4.48 25.89
C PRO A 150 31.04 4.34 25.83
N MET A 151 30.47 4.06 24.65
CA MET A 151 29.03 3.87 24.48
C MET A 151 28.55 2.53 25.05
N MET A 152 29.30 1.46 24.82
CA MET A 152 29.01 0.13 25.37
C MET A 152 29.18 0.09 26.89
N ASP A 153 30.05 0.94 27.44
CA ASP A 153 30.14 1.13 28.89
C ASP A 153 28.94 1.89 29.45
N ALA A 154 28.43 2.88 28.72
CA ALA A 154 27.38 3.77 29.20
C ALA A 154 25.95 3.22 28.99
N SER A 155 25.78 2.14 28.23
CA SER A 155 24.46 1.61 27.84
C SER A 155 24.41 0.08 27.90
N PRO A 156 23.25 -0.54 28.18
CA PRO A 156 23.08 -1.98 28.02
C PRO A 156 23.27 -2.37 26.55
N VAL A 157 23.93 -3.51 26.31
CA VAL A 157 24.13 -4.03 24.96
C VAL A 157 23.15 -5.16 24.70
N THR A 158 22.32 -5.03 23.66
CA THR A 158 21.39 -6.09 23.23
C THR A 158 21.83 -6.62 21.88
N VAL A 159 22.10 -7.93 21.82
CA VAL A 159 22.58 -8.62 20.62
C VAL A 159 21.45 -9.49 20.08
N ILE A 160 21.07 -9.27 18.82
CA ILE A 160 19.96 -9.97 18.15
C ILE A 160 20.44 -10.41 16.76
N GLY A 161 20.19 -11.68 16.40
CA GLY A 161 20.50 -12.19 15.06
C GLY A 161 21.99 -12.47 14.78
N TYR A 162 22.85 -12.43 15.81
CA TYR A 162 24.28 -12.69 15.68
C TYR A 162 24.70 -13.98 16.38
N ARG A 163 25.37 -14.89 15.66
CA ARG A 163 25.75 -16.23 16.16
C ARG A 163 26.97 -16.22 17.08
N GLY A 164 27.84 -15.22 16.98
CA GLY A 164 29.07 -15.14 17.77
C GLY A 164 30.19 -16.04 17.26
N SER A 165 30.21 -16.39 15.97
CA SER A 165 31.26 -17.18 15.34
C SER A 165 32.53 -16.37 15.07
N GLU A 166 32.40 -15.07 14.81
CA GLU A 166 33.44 -14.24 14.23
C GLU A 166 34.44 -13.76 15.30
N PRO A 167 35.73 -14.15 15.21
CA PRO A 167 36.75 -13.75 16.18
C PRO A 167 36.97 -12.24 16.23
N SER A 168 36.94 -11.56 15.08
CA SER A 168 37.13 -10.11 15.00
C SER A 168 36.14 -9.33 15.87
N ILE A 169 34.90 -9.80 16.02
CA ILE A 169 33.89 -9.21 16.90
C ILE A 169 34.03 -9.74 18.34
N MET A 170 34.13 -11.06 18.53
CA MET A 170 34.12 -11.67 19.86
C MET A 170 35.39 -11.36 20.67
N GLU A 171 36.54 -11.33 20.01
CA GLU A 171 37.84 -10.99 20.60
C GLU A 171 38.15 -9.50 20.49
N GLY A 172 37.71 -8.83 19.41
CA GLY A 172 38.01 -7.40 19.20
C GLY A 172 37.06 -6.45 19.93
N LEU A 173 35.75 -6.56 19.68
CA LEU A 173 34.74 -5.67 20.26
C LEU A 173 34.34 -6.12 21.67
N PHE A 174 34.05 -7.41 21.81
CA PHE A 174 33.68 -8.00 23.09
C PHE A 174 34.90 -8.46 23.90
N GLY A 175 36.14 -8.31 23.41
CA GLY A 175 37.36 -8.73 24.11
C GLY A 175 37.55 -8.15 25.51
N GLN A 176 38.40 -8.79 26.31
CA GLN A 176 38.77 -8.33 27.65
C GLN A 176 39.89 -7.30 27.56
N HIS A 177 39.73 -6.13 28.16
CA HIS A 177 40.76 -5.08 28.08
C HIS A 177 40.99 -4.29 29.37
N ARG A 178 40.06 -4.30 30.33
CA ARG A 178 40.26 -3.60 31.61
C ARG A 178 40.69 -4.59 32.70
N GLN A 179 41.98 -4.56 33.03
CA GLN A 179 42.47 -5.23 34.24
C GLN A 179 41.77 -4.62 35.47
N GLY A 180 40.94 -5.41 36.15
CA GLY A 180 40.33 -5.06 37.45
C GLY A 180 39.04 -4.22 37.42
N ARG A 181 38.39 -4.01 36.26
CA ARG A 181 37.03 -3.42 36.18
C ARG A 181 36.04 -4.40 35.55
N LEU A 182 34.76 -4.25 35.89
CA LEU A 182 33.68 -4.97 35.22
C LEU A 182 33.52 -4.44 33.78
N ASP A 183 33.74 -5.30 32.79
CA ASP A 183 33.37 -5.03 31.40
C ASP A 183 31.82 -5.02 31.30
N PHE A 184 31.26 -4.08 30.52
CA PHE A 184 29.82 -3.91 30.31
C PHE A 184 29.01 -3.74 31.62
N PRO A 185 29.19 -2.63 32.36
CA PRO A 185 28.57 -2.43 33.67
C PRO A 185 27.04 -2.38 33.62
N ASN A 186 26.45 -2.08 32.45
CA ASN A 186 25.00 -2.06 32.23
C ASN A 186 24.43 -3.40 31.71
N GLY A 187 25.27 -4.42 31.60
CA GLY A 187 24.90 -5.77 31.19
C GLY A 187 24.81 -5.98 29.68
N VAL A 188 24.85 -7.26 29.30
CA VAL A 188 24.72 -7.75 27.94
C VAL A 188 23.54 -8.71 27.85
N TYR A 189 22.62 -8.45 26.93
CA TYR A 189 21.44 -9.26 26.65
C TYR A 189 21.63 -9.94 25.30
N TRP A 190 21.75 -11.26 25.28
CA TRP A 190 22.03 -12.03 24.08
C TRP A 190 20.82 -12.87 23.68
N CYS A 191 20.24 -12.57 22.53
CA CYS A 191 19.04 -13.26 22.05
C CYS A 191 19.41 -14.47 21.20
N VAL A 192 18.85 -15.64 21.54
CA VAL A 192 19.04 -16.91 20.82
C VAL A 192 17.67 -17.46 20.46
N ARG A 193 17.51 -18.02 19.25
CA ARG A 193 16.24 -18.61 18.85
C ARG A 193 15.87 -19.84 19.70
N HIS A 194 14.57 -20.12 19.80
CA HIS A 194 14.10 -21.38 20.36
C HIS A 194 14.69 -22.56 19.59
N GLY A 195 15.27 -23.53 20.31
CA GLY A 195 15.89 -24.72 19.71
C GLY A 195 17.33 -24.57 19.21
N GLU A 196 17.90 -23.36 19.19
CA GLU A 196 19.31 -23.15 18.80
C GLU A 196 20.25 -23.15 20.02
N ALA A 197 21.45 -23.71 19.86
CA ALA A 197 22.51 -23.62 20.87
C ALA A 197 23.41 -22.40 20.60
N PRO A 198 23.85 -21.66 21.64
CA PRO A 198 24.81 -20.58 21.46
C PRO A 198 26.16 -21.12 20.97
N HIS A 199 26.89 -20.33 20.18
CA HIS A 199 28.23 -20.70 19.74
C HIS A 199 29.21 -20.77 20.95
N PRO A 200 30.24 -21.64 20.93
CA PRO A 200 31.19 -21.76 22.05
C PRO A 200 31.86 -20.45 22.50
N ASN A 201 32.09 -19.51 21.57
CA ASN A 201 32.62 -18.18 21.91
C ASN A 201 31.63 -17.39 22.78
N VAL A 202 30.32 -17.52 22.54
CA VAL A 202 29.28 -16.87 23.33
C VAL A 202 29.19 -17.52 24.71
N GLU A 203 29.34 -18.83 24.81
CA GLU A 203 29.40 -19.53 26.10
C GLU A 203 30.63 -19.15 26.93
N ALA A 204 31.79 -19.00 26.29
CA ALA A 204 32.99 -18.48 26.92
C ALA A 204 32.78 -17.03 27.39
N PHE A 205 32.15 -16.20 26.57
CA PHE A 205 31.83 -14.82 26.92
C PHE A 205 30.83 -14.72 28.08
N ALA A 206 29.78 -15.54 28.08
CA ALA A 206 28.78 -15.62 29.14
C ALA A 206 29.42 -16.04 30.48
N ARG A 207 30.26 -17.08 30.47
CA ARG A 207 31.02 -17.52 31.66
C ARG A 207 31.89 -16.40 32.23
N ARG A 208 32.48 -15.58 31.36
CA ARG A 208 33.35 -14.47 31.75
C ARG A 208 32.58 -13.30 32.39
N LEU A 209 31.40 -12.97 31.88
CA LEU A 209 30.57 -11.87 32.41
C LEU A 209 29.70 -12.27 33.60
N GLY A 210 29.44 -13.56 33.79
CA GLY A 210 28.64 -14.07 34.91
C GLY A 210 27.26 -13.41 34.96
N SER A 211 26.92 -12.78 36.08
CA SER A 211 25.60 -12.16 36.29
C SER A 211 25.31 -10.96 35.39
N ASN A 212 26.33 -10.37 34.74
CA ASN A 212 26.16 -9.27 33.80
C ASN A 212 25.75 -9.74 32.39
N PHE A 213 25.69 -11.04 32.14
CA PHE A 213 25.22 -11.61 30.89
C PHE A 213 23.87 -12.28 31.07
N ARG A 214 22.90 -11.92 30.23
CA ARG A 214 21.58 -12.55 30.19
C ARG A 214 21.31 -13.13 28.82
N MET A 215 21.10 -14.43 28.78
CA MET A 215 20.67 -15.13 27.57
C MET A 215 19.14 -15.14 27.50
N LEU A 216 18.59 -14.63 26.40
CA LEU A 216 17.16 -14.51 26.17
C LEU A 216 16.76 -15.44 25.02
N ARG A 217 15.64 -16.15 25.20
CA ARG A 217 15.05 -17.00 24.15
C ARG A 217 13.99 -16.20 23.40
N ILE A 218 14.07 -16.22 22.08
CA ILE A 218 13.18 -15.46 21.18
C ILE A 218 12.68 -16.35 20.04
N ASP A 219 11.52 -16.04 19.48
CA ASP A 219 11.02 -16.74 18.28
C ASP A 219 11.74 -16.27 17.00
N GLY A 220 12.03 -14.97 16.92
CA GLY A 220 12.77 -14.37 15.82
C GLY A 220 12.96 -12.87 16.01
N PHE A 221 13.66 -12.23 15.07
CA PHE A 221 13.96 -10.80 15.13
C PHE A 221 12.70 -9.95 14.94
N ASP A 222 11.86 -10.32 13.97
CA ASP A 222 10.62 -9.59 13.68
C ASP A 222 9.60 -9.77 14.82
N GLU A 223 9.46 -10.99 15.34
CA GLU A 223 8.56 -11.33 16.45
C GLU A 223 8.96 -10.59 17.72
N LEU A 224 10.25 -10.63 18.10
CA LEU A 224 10.76 -9.90 19.26
C LEU A 224 10.46 -8.41 19.18
N LEU A 225 10.75 -7.78 18.03
CA LEU A 225 10.53 -6.34 17.87
C LEU A 225 9.03 -6.01 17.87
N SER A 226 8.18 -6.86 17.31
CA SER A 226 6.73 -6.72 17.35
C SER A 226 6.21 -6.74 18.79
N ASP A 227 6.64 -7.70 19.60
CA ASP A 227 6.24 -7.80 21.01
C ASP A 227 6.74 -6.59 21.82
N LEU A 228 8.00 -6.18 21.60
CA LEU A 228 8.55 -4.98 22.22
C LEU A 228 7.79 -3.70 21.81
N SER A 229 7.28 -3.61 20.59
CA SER A 229 6.52 -2.44 20.14
C SER A 229 5.23 -2.28 20.94
N ILE A 230 4.56 -3.41 21.23
CA ILE A 230 3.35 -3.46 22.05
C ILE A 230 3.68 -3.09 23.50
N GLU A 231 4.67 -3.75 24.11
CA GLU A 231 5.04 -3.52 25.51
C GLU A 231 5.54 -2.10 25.77
N LEU A 232 6.29 -1.54 24.84
CA LEU A 232 6.83 -0.19 24.96
C LEU A 232 5.83 0.88 24.50
N ALA A 233 4.59 0.56 24.14
CA ALA A 233 3.62 1.55 23.70
C ALA A 233 3.54 2.75 24.66
N GLY A 234 3.59 3.98 24.11
CA GLY A 234 3.56 5.22 24.88
C GLY A 234 4.86 5.57 25.63
N HIS A 235 5.93 4.80 25.51
CA HIS A 235 7.24 5.15 26.06
C HIS A 235 8.10 5.88 25.03
N ASP A 236 8.54 7.09 25.37
CA ASP A 236 9.47 7.88 24.56
C ASP A 236 10.63 8.36 25.43
N ARG A 237 11.80 8.51 24.82
CA ARG A 237 12.97 9.12 25.48
C ARG A 237 13.39 10.39 24.77
N TYR A 238 12.92 11.51 25.30
CA TYR A 238 13.44 12.83 24.92
C TYR A 238 14.84 13.02 25.50
N VAL A 239 15.76 13.57 24.72
CA VAL A 239 17.12 13.88 25.21
C VAL A 239 17.03 15.04 26.21
N ALA A 240 17.31 14.76 27.48
CA ALA A 240 17.59 15.81 28.46
C ALA A 240 18.88 16.54 28.02
N GLY A 241 18.80 17.87 27.95
CA GLY A 241 19.84 18.73 27.38
C GLY A 241 21.24 18.45 27.89
N GLY A 242 22.20 18.44 26.97
CA GLY A 242 23.62 18.27 27.28
C GLY A 242 24.50 18.79 26.15
N ALA A 243 25.19 19.91 26.44
CA ALA A 243 26.25 20.60 25.71
C ALA A 243 25.91 21.25 24.35
N ALA A 244 26.41 22.47 24.19
CA ALA A 244 26.34 23.29 22.98
C ALA A 244 26.71 22.47 21.74
N ARG A 245 25.77 22.39 20.80
CA ARG A 245 26.02 21.78 19.49
C ARG A 245 26.88 22.74 18.67
N LEU A 246 27.86 22.20 17.95
CA LEU A 246 28.30 22.84 16.72
C LEU A 246 27.12 22.76 15.74
N LEU A 247 26.67 23.90 15.23
CA LEU A 247 25.69 23.95 14.14
C LEU A 247 26.25 23.10 12.99
N PRO A 248 25.59 22.00 12.57
CA PRO A 248 26.06 21.23 11.41
C PRO A 248 26.17 22.13 10.19
N ASP A 249 27.23 21.92 9.39
CA ASP A 249 27.46 22.63 8.14
C ASP A 249 26.35 22.26 7.13
N GLY A 250 25.73 23.25 6.49
CA GLY A 250 24.70 23.04 5.47
C GLY A 250 23.24 22.90 5.96
N GLN A 251 22.86 23.53 7.07
CA GLN A 251 21.47 23.56 7.55
C GLN A 251 20.49 24.17 6.55
N ALA A 252 19.28 23.59 6.50
CA ALA A 252 18.15 24.18 5.79
C ALA A 252 17.81 25.56 6.39
N PHE A 253 17.22 26.44 5.58
CA PHE A 253 16.94 27.82 6.01
C PHE A 253 16.06 27.87 7.27
N ASP A 254 15.08 26.98 7.35
CA ASP A 254 14.14 26.90 8.47
C ASP A 254 14.76 26.39 9.78
N GLU A 255 15.97 25.84 9.75
CA GLU A 255 16.71 25.39 10.93
C GLU A 255 17.64 26.48 11.50
N ARG A 256 17.85 27.57 10.76
CA ARG A 256 18.73 28.66 11.19
C ARG A 256 18.13 29.40 12.40
N VAL A 257 18.98 29.78 13.36
CA VAL A 257 18.59 30.57 14.53
C VAL A 257 18.30 32.02 14.13
N VAL A 258 17.23 32.59 14.69
CA VAL A 258 16.89 34.00 14.54
C VAL A 258 17.30 34.76 15.80
N GLU A 259 18.41 35.49 15.74
CA GLU A 259 19.02 36.13 16.92
C GLU A 259 18.11 37.12 17.66
N ARG A 260 17.19 37.77 16.93
CA ARG A 260 16.29 38.78 17.49
C ARG A 260 15.04 38.19 18.14
N ALA A 261 14.82 36.87 18.01
CA ALA A 261 13.61 36.20 18.44
C ALA A 261 13.79 35.44 19.75
N SER A 262 12.73 35.42 20.56
CA SER A 262 12.68 34.67 21.81
C SER A 262 11.47 33.74 21.85
N ILE A 263 11.45 32.80 22.80
CA ILE A 263 10.32 31.86 22.99
C ILE A 263 9.01 32.62 23.24
N ASP A 264 9.04 33.82 23.81
CA ASP A 264 7.84 34.62 24.11
C ASP A 264 7.08 35.06 22.85
N GLU A 265 7.76 35.12 21.70
CA GLU A 265 7.16 35.41 20.40
C GLU A 265 6.38 34.22 19.83
N LEU A 266 6.57 33.02 20.40
CA LEU A 266 5.88 31.81 19.99
C LEU A 266 4.54 31.65 20.72
N ASP A 267 3.55 31.18 19.99
CA ASP A 267 2.29 30.66 20.50
C ASP A 267 2.50 29.21 20.95
N MET A 268 2.85 29.06 22.22
CA MET A 268 3.12 27.76 22.82
C MET A 268 1.87 26.89 22.97
N ASP A 269 0.67 27.49 22.99
CA ASP A 269 -0.59 26.74 23.05
C ASP A 269 -0.90 26.13 21.68
N LEU A 270 -0.68 26.89 20.60
CA LEU A 270 -0.73 26.38 19.23
C LEU A 270 0.32 25.28 19.03
N ALA A 271 1.57 25.51 19.48
CA ALA A 271 2.63 24.51 19.40
C ALA A 271 2.25 23.22 20.14
N LEU A 272 1.72 23.32 21.36
CA LEU A 272 1.26 22.16 22.13
C LEU A 272 0.14 21.41 21.39
N SER A 273 -0.85 22.12 20.84
CA SER A 273 -1.97 21.50 20.11
C SER A 273 -1.48 20.74 18.87
N ILE A 274 -0.67 21.37 18.04
CA ILE A 274 -0.18 20.82 16.77
C ILE A 274 0.80 19.67 17.03
N LEU A 275 1.72 19.83 17.97
CA LEU A 275 2.70 18.79 18.30
C LEU A 275 2.08 17.62 19.09
N SER A 276 0.94 17.81 19.74
CA SER A 276 0.18 16.67 20.30
C SER A 276 -0.41 15.79 19.21
N GLU A 277 -0.94 16.40 18.13
CA GLU A 277 -1.42 15.66 16.95
C GLU A 277 -0.27 14.94 16.24
N TYR A 278 0.87 15.62 16.09
CA TYR A 278 2.12 15.03 15.61
C TYR A 278 2.53 13.78 16.42
N CYS A 279 2.58 13.88 17.75
CA CYS A 279 2.93 12.75 18.59
C CYS A 279 1.94 11.59 18.45
N LYS A 280 0.63 11.88 18.45
CA LYS A 280 -0.41 10.86 18.27
C LYS A 280 -0.27 10.12 16.95
N LYS A 281 -0.01 10.83 15.85
CA LYS A 281 0.16 10.24 14.52
C LYS A 281 1.37 9.31 14.46
N LEU A 282 2.45 9.69 15.12
CA LEU A 282 3.72 8.95 15.11
C LEU A 282 3.81 7.88 16.21
N GLY A 283 2.74 7.64 16.97
CA GLY A 283 2.75 6.66 18.06
C GLY A 283 3.67 7.03 19.22
N ARG A 284 3.98 8.33 19.36
CA ARG A 284 4.82 8.86 20.44
C ARG A 284 4.01 9.03 21.72
N ALA A 285 4.72 9.09 22.85
CA ALA A 285 4.13 9.41 24.14
C ALA A 285 3.29 10.72 24.09
N PRO A 286 2.16 10.80 24.82
CA PRO A 286 1.36 12.02 24.91
C PRO A 286 2.20 13.24 25.34
N LEU A 287 2.05 14.33 24.60
CA LEU A 287 2.81 15.56 24.83
C LEU A 287 2.22 16.37 25.99
N THR A 288 3.08 16.92 26.84
CA THR A 288 2.73 17.82 27.95
C THR A 288 3.45 19.16 27.82
N ARG A 289 3.06 20.17 28.60
CA ARG A 289 3.75 21.48 28.61
C ARG A 289 5.21 21.38 29.01
N GLU A 290 5.55 20.45 29.91
CA GLU A 290 6.90 20.23 30.41
C GLU A 290 7.79 19.53 29.37
N THR A 291 7.20 18.66 28.55
CA THR A 291 7.92 17.87 27.53
C THR A 291 7.99 18.58 26.18
N LEU A 292 7.11 19.56 25.92
CA LEU A 292 7.06 20.35 24.69
C LEU A 292 8.41 20.97 24.29
N PRO A 293 9.17 21.68 25.17
CA PRO A 293 10.46 22.25 24.78
C PRO A 293 11.46 21.18 24.34
N ALA A 294 11.44 19.99 24.96
CA ALA A 294 12.33 18.90 24.60
C ALA A 294 12.02 18.36 23.19
N LEU A 295 10.73 18.18 22.87
CA LEU A 295 10.30 17.82 21.51
C LEU A 295 10.65 18.92 20.50
N MET A 296 10.44 20.19 20.82
CA MET A 296 10.78 21.29 19.91
C MET A 296 12.29 21.37 19.62
N ARG A 297 13.16 21.12 20.61
CA ARG A 297 14.61 20.96 20.39
C ARG A 297 14.92 19.71 19.56
N GLU A 298 14.12 18.67 19.74
CA GLU A 298 14.27 17.44 18.97
C GLU A 298 14.03 17.70 17.48
N GLN A 299 12.95 18.45 17.18
CA GLN A 299 12.51 18.88 15.86
C GLN A 299 13.20 20.17 15.37
N GLY A 300 14.36 20.56 15.90
CA GLY A 300 15.12 21.71 15.38
C GLY A 300 14.36 23.04 15.37
N LEU A 301 13.29 23.15 16.16
CA LEU A 301 12.51 24.38 16.33
C LEU A 301 13.15 25.27 17.41
N LEU A 302 13.84 24.66 18.37
CA LEU A 302 14.57 25.35 19.42
C LEU A 302 16.02 24.87 19.44
N PHE A 303 16.94 25.80 19.73
CA PHE A 303 18.36 25.50 19.89
C PHE A 303 18.84 25.96 21.27
N PRO A 304 19.39 25.07 22.11
CA PRO A 304 19.87 25.45 23.43
C PRO A 304 21.16 26.28 23.35
N ASP A 305 21.16 27.45 23.99
CA ASP A 305 22.32 28.32 24.19
C ASP A 305 22.58 28.54 25.69
N SER A 306 23.76 29.05 26.03
CA SER A 306 24.21 29.48 27.36
C SER A 306 23.23 30.41 28.09
N THR A 307 22.41 31.15 27.35
CA THR A 307 21.44 32.14 27.87
C THR A 307 19.98 31.65 27.87
N GLY A 308 19.70 30.45 27.35
CA GLY A 308 18.35 29.91 27.17
C GLY A 308 18.17 29.29 25.78
N ASP A 309 16.95 28.84 25.45
CA ASP A 309 16.67 28.35 24.09
C ASP A 309 16.50 29.51 23.11
N LYS A 310 17.23 29.43 22.00
CA LYS A 310 17.09 30.28 20.82
C LYS A 310 16.04 29.70 19.88
N VAL A 311 15.33 30.58 19.19
CA VAL A 311 14.24 30.22 18.27
C VAL A 311 14.76 30.13 16.84
N THR A 312 14.36 29.08 16.10
CA THR A 312 14.70 28.94 14.68
C THR A 312 13.66 29.58 13.77
N VAL A 313 14.03 29.81 12.51
CA VAL A 313 13.13 30.32 11.48
C VAL A 313 11.86 29.47 11.37
N GLY A 314 11.99 28.14 11.36
CA GLY A 314 10.88 27.21 11.27
C GLY A 314 9.92 27.32 12.44
N ALA A 315 10.43 27.52 13.66
CA ALA A 315 9.59 27.74 14.84
C ALA A 315 8.78 29.03 14.75
N LEU A 316 9.39 30.12 14.31
CA LEU A 316 8.69 31.39 14.07
C LEU A 316 7.65 31.25 12.96
N LEU A 317 7.98 30.62 11.84
CA LEU A 317 7.05 30.45 10.73
C LEU A 317 5.85 29.57 11.15
N LEU A 318 6.06 28.48 11.89
CA LEU A 318 5.00 27.56 12.30
C LEU A 318 4.16 28.07 13.48
N PHE A 319 4.81 28.68 14.47
CA PHE A 319 4.22 28.97 15.77
C PHE A 319 4.42 30.42 16.23
N GLY A 320 5.01 31.30 15.43
CA GLY A 320 5.12 32.71 15.78
C GLY A 320 3.75 33.37 15.89
N LYS A 321 3.58 34.23 16.90
CA LYS A 321 2.38 35.07 17.06
C LYS A 321 2.27 36.10 15.94
N ARG A 322 3.41 36.64 15.50
CA ARG A 322 3.55 37.67 14.45
C ARG A 322 4.81 37.45 13.59
N PRO A 323 4.90 36.34 12.83
CA PRO A 323 6.12 36.04 12.06
C PRO A 323 6.46 37.10 11.01
N GLN A 324 5.46 37.87 10.55
CA GLN A 324 5.63 38.93 9.57
C GLN A 324 6.46 40.14 10.07
N ASP A 325 6.68 40.28 11.39
CA ASP A 325 7.60 41.30 11.92
C ASP A 325 9.05 41.04 11.49
N ILE A 326 9.40 39.77 11.28
CA ILE A 326 10.72 39.31 10.88
C ILE A 326 10.74 38.95 9.39
N PHE A 327 9.66 38.32 8.90
CA PHE A 327 9.50 37.92 7.50
C PHE A 327 8.24 38.55 6.88
N PRO A 328 8.26 39.85 6.51
CA PRO A 328 7.08 40.54 5.97
C PRO A 328 6.50 39.88 4.71
N HIS A 329 7.34 39.18 3.94
CA HIS A 329 6.99 38.45 2.73
C HIS A 329 6.37 37.06 2.99
N ALA A 330 6.44 36.53 4.22
CA ALA A 330 5.89 35.22 4.60
C ALA A 330 4.35 35.25 4.72
N VAL A 331 3.71 35.61 3.61
CA VAL A 331 2.26 35.70 3.43
C VAL A 331 1.89 35.05 2.10
N VAL A 332 0.64 34.60 2.00
CA VAL A 332 0.04 34.16 0.73
C VAL A 332 -0.97 35.21 0.27
N VAL A 333 -0.80 35.68 -0.96
CA VAL A 333 -1.69 36.63 -1.61
C VAL A 333 -2.64 35.88 -2.52
N LEU A 334 -3.93 35.86 -2.18
CA LEU A 334 -4.96 35.28 -3.02
C LEU A 334 -5.64 36.38 -3.84
N THR A 335 -5.66 36.21 -5.16
CA THR A 335 -6.28 37.18 -6.09
C THR A 335 -7.36 36.49 -6.90
N GLU A 336 -8.59 36.98 -6.82
CA GLU A 336 -9.72 36.47 -7.59
C GLU A 336 -9.96 37.35 -8.82
N SER A 337 -9.84 36.75 -10.01
CA SER A 337 -10.04 37.40 -11.31
C SER A 337 -9.27 38.72 -11.48
N GLY A 338 -8.09 38.84 -10.87
CA GLY A 338 -7.25 40.06 -10.92
C GLY A 338 -7.82 41.28 -10.19
N LYS A 339 -8.94 41.15 -9.45
CA LYS A 339 -9.64 42.28 -8.82
C LYS A 339 -9.64 42.22 -7.31
N LYS A 340 -10.15 41.12 -6.74
CA LYS A 340 -10.31 40.99 -5.30
C LYS A 340 -9.04 40.34 -4.73
N ARG A 341 -8.30 41.10 -3.92
CA ARG A 341 -7.05 40.66 -3.31
C ARG A 341 -7.25 40.45 -1.82
N GLU A 342 -6.98 39.23 -1.36
CA GLU A 342 -7.01 38.82 0.05
C GLU A 342 -5.57 38.45 0.46
N ILE A 343 -5.13 38.88 1.65
CA ILE A 343 -3.79 38.58 2.17
C ILE A 343 -3.95 37.70 3.41
N TYR A 344 -3.27 36.55 3.38
CA TYR A 344 -3.27 35.60 4.49
C TYR A 344 -1.94 35.72 5.25
N GLU A 345 -2.04 36.20 6.49
CA GLU A 345 -0.92 36.43 7.41
C GLU A 345 -1.03 35.56 8.68
N GLY A 346 -0.05 35.68 9.58
CA GLY A 346 0.10 34.85 10.76
C GLY A 346 1.02 33.65 10.52
N SER A 347 1.01 32.67 11.43
CA SER A 347 1.82 31.47 11.28
C SER A 347 1.35 30.60 10.11
N LEU A 348 2.23 29.76 9.57
CA LEU A 348 1.92 28.87 8.45
C LEU A 348 0.78 27.90 8.78
N ILE A 349 0.62 27.52 10.04
CA ILE A 349 -0.51 26.69 10.50
C ILE A 349 -1.83 27.45 10.34
N VAL A 350 -1.85 28.74 10.71
CA VAL A 350 -3.04 29.60 10.58
C VAL A 350 -3.32 29.89 9.11
N GLN A 351 -2.28 30.20 8.32
CA GLN A 351 -2.41 30.43 6.88
C GLN A 351 -2.96 29.19 6.17
N HIS A 352 -2.39 28.00 6.44
CA HIS A 352 -2.87 26.73 5.90
C HIS A 352 -4.37 26.52 6.15
N ARG A 353 -4.81 26.65 7.41
CA ARG A 353 -6.22 26.46 7.78
C ARG A 353 -7.15 27.42 7.04
N ARG A 354 -6.85 28.72 7.09
CA ARG A 354 -7.71 29.77 6.50
C ARG A 354 -7.73 29.71 4.97
N LEU A 355 -6.61 29.37 4.33
CA LEU A 355 -6.54 29.20 2.88
C LEU A 355 -7.30 27.96 2.42
N LEU A 356 -7.15 26.84 3.14
CA LEU A 356 -7.89 25.62 2.82
C LEU A 356 -9.40 25.84 2.94
N GLU A 357 -9.86 26.44 4.05
CA GLU A 357 -11.26 26.84 4.24
C GLU A 357 -11.78 27.69 3.08
N LYS A 358 -10.97 28.66 2.60
CA LYS A 358 -11.32 29.49 1.44
C LYS A 358 -11.41 28.68 0.15
N LEU A 359 -10.44 27.81 -0.12
CA LEU A 359 -10.36 27.00 -1.34
C LEU A 359 -11.49 25.96 -1.41
N GLU A 360 -12.03 25.53 -0.28
CA GLU A 360 -13.14 24.58 -0.18
C GLU A 360 -14.53 25.24 -0.23
N THR A 361 -14.62 26.57 -0.24
CA THR A 361 -15.91 27.27 -0.40
C THR A 361 -16.58 26.94 -1.74
N GLU A 362 -17.91 26.93 -1.77
CA GLU A 362 -18.67 26.65 -3.00
C GLU A 362 -18.37 27.65 -4.14
N ASP A 363 -17.94 28.87 -3.81
CA ASP A 363 -17.54 29.88 -4.78
C ASP A 363 -16.26 29.51 -5.54
N VAL A 364 -15.35 28.79 -4.88
CA VAL A 364 -14.04 28.39 -5.43
C VAL A 364 -14.06 26.95 -5.94
N ASN A 365 -14.71 26.05 -5.20
CA ASN A 365 -14.78 24.61 -5.49
C ASN A 365 -16.23 24.10 -5.51
N PRO A 366 -17.06 24.54 -6.48
CA PRO A 366 -18.46 24.15 -6.57
C PRO A 366 -18.62 22.65 -6.89
N GLN A 367 -19.79 22.10 -6.54
CA GLN A 367 -20.18 20.76 -7.00
C GLN A 367 -20.57 20.81 -8.48
N LEU A 368 -19.90 19.99 -9.30
CA LEU A 368 -20.12 19.83 -10.72
C LEU A 368 -20.83 18.50 -11.04
N LYS A 369 -21.78 18.57 -11.96
CA LYS A 369 -22.37 17.43 -12.67
C LYS A 369 -21.52 17.09 -13.88
N LEU A 370 -20.67 16.08 -13.75
CA LEU A 370 -19.84 15.60 -14.86
C LEU A 370 -20.68 14.69 -15.76
N LYS A 371 -20.85 15.08 -17.02
CA LYS A 371 -21.48 14.25 -18.05
C LYS A 371 -20.46 13.27 -18.64
N LYS A 372 -20.57 11.99 -18.25
CA LYS A 372 -19.90 10.88 -18.94
C LYS A 372 -20.78 10.37 -20.09
N ARG A 373 -20.32 9.39 -20.88
CA ARG A 373 -21.01 8.97 -22.12
C ARG A 373 -22.38 8.35 -21.83
N ARG A 374 -22.55 7.64 -20.72
CA ARG A 374 -23.82 7.02 -20.29
C ARG A 374 -24.33 7.43 -18.91
N GLN A 375 -23.51 8.05 -18.06
CA GLN A 375 -23.84 8.37 -16.67
C GLN A 375 -23.48 9.81 -16.28
N HIS A 376 -24.15 10.32 -15.24
CA HIS A 376 -23.82 11.59 -14.60
C HIS A 376 -23.27 11.32 -13.20
N THR A 377 -22.15 11.93 -12.85
CA THR A 377 -21.57 11.85 -11.50
C THR A 377 -21.40 13.25 -10.93
N ASP A 378 -21.86 13.45 -9.70
CA ASP A 378 -21.65 14.67 -8.93
C ASP A 378 -20.27 14.60 -8.25
N GLN A 379 -19.46 15.65 -8.41
CA GLN A 379 -18.13 15.75 -7.82
C GLN A 379 -17.73 17.23 -7.66
N PRO A 380 -16.83 17.59 -6.73
CA PRO A 380 -16.28 18.95 -6.68
C PRO A 380 -15.47 19.29 -7.94
N ALA A 381 -15.39 20.58 -8.27
CA ALA A 381 -14.62 21.09 -9.41
C ALA A 381 -13.13 20.72 -9.35
N TYR A 382 -12.58 20.72 -8.14
CA TYR A 382 -11.24 20.29 -7.81
C TYR A 382 -11.32 19.26 -6.69
N PRO A 383 -10.72 18.07 -6.83
CA PRO A 383 -10.67 17.09 -5.75
C PRO A 383 -10.05 17.72 -4.48
N PRO A 384 -10.66 17.57 -3.28
CA PRO A 384 -10.15 18.22 -2.06
C PRO A 384 -8.68 17.90 -1.77
N ARG A 385 -8.27 16.66 -2.05
CA ARG A 385 -6.89 16.22 -1.89
C ARG A 385 -5.90 17.01 -2.76
N VAL A 386 -6.30 17.42 -3.97
CA VAL A 386 -5.45 18.25 -4.85
C VAL A 386 -5.18 19.61 -4.23
N LEU A 387 -6.21 20.24 -3.66
CA LEU A 387 -6.11 21.55 -3.03
C LEU A 387 -5.20 21.50 -1.80
N VAL A 388 -5.36 20.48 -0.95
CA VAL A 388 -4.49 20.24 0.21
C VAL A 388 -3.04 20.07 -0.24
N GLU A 389 -2.79 19.18 -1.21
CA GLU A 389 -1.44 18.86 -1.66
C GLU A 389 -0.72 20.08 -2.27
N LEU A 390 -1.39 20.85 -3.12
CA LEU A 390 -0.81 22.06 -3.73
C LEU A 390 -0.59 23.17 -2.71
N LEU A 391 -1.51 23.36 -1.77
CA LEU A 391 -1.38 24.35 -0.70
C LEU A 391 -0.22 24.00 0.24
N VAL A 392 -0.11 22.75 0.68
CA VAL A 392 0.97 22.34 1.56
C VAL A 392 2.31 22.42 0.83
N ASN A 393 2.38 21.95 -0.42
CA ASN A 393 3.57 22.12 -1.24
C ASN A 393 3.98 23.60 -1.38
N MET A 394 3.00 24.49 -1.59
CA MET A 394 3.23 25.93 -1.61
C MET A 394 3.84 26.43 -0.30
N LEU A 395 3.34 26.01 0.87
CA LEU A 395 3.84 26.52 2.14
C LEU A 395 5.20 25.93 2.54
N VAL A 396 5.42 24.63 2.36
CA VAL A 396 6.62 23.95 2.90
C VAL A 396 7.81 23.96 1.95
N HIS A 397 7.59 24.08 0.64
CA HIS A 397 8.68 24.16 -0.36
C HIS A 397 8.99 25.59 -0.83
N ARG A 398 8.37 26.60 -0.22
CA ARG A 398 8.65 28.02 -0.50
C ARG A 398 10.08 28.39 -0.15
N ASP A 399 10.72 29.22 -0.97
CA ASP A 399 11.98 29.86 -0.62
C ASP A 399 11.71 31.07 0.29
N TYR A 400 11.91 30.90 1.60
CA TYR A 400 11.72 31.97 2.58
C TYR A 400 12.89 32.97 2.64
N GLU A 401 13.98 32.73 1.92
CA GLU A 401 15.07 33.73 1.75
C GLU A 401 14.69 34.81 0.74
N VAL A 402 13.80 34.50 -0.20
CA VAL A 402 13.35 35.45 -1.24
C VAL A 402 12.28 36.39 -0.69
N PRO A 403 12.49 37.73 -0.70
CA PRO A 403 11.57 38.71 -0.11
C PRO A 403 10.33 39.01 -0.98
N GLU A 404 9.76 37.98 -1.60
CA GLU A 404 8.54 38.06 -2.42
C GLU A 404 7.46 37.16 -1.82
N SER A 405 6.19 37.56 -1.91
CA SER A 405 5.07 36.74 -1.43
C SER A 405 4.72 35.59 -2.39
N SER A 406 4.19 34.50 -1.84
CA SER A 406 3.51 33.47 -2.65
C SER A 406 2.15 33.98 -3.10
N SER A 407 1.66 33.51 -4.25
CA SER A 407 0.35 33.93 -4.78
C SER A 407 -0.51 32.76 -5.20
N ILE A 408 -1.81 32.90 -4.96
CA ILE A 408 -2.86 32.03 -5.51
C ILE A 408 -3.74 32.90 -6.40
N GLU A 409 -3.81 32.58 -7.69
CA GLU A 409 -4.72 33.24 -8.62
C GLU A 409 -5.92 32.33 -8.86
N LEU A 410 -7.11 32.83 -8.52
CA LEU A 410 -8.37 32.15 -8.76
C LEU A 410 -9.01 32.72 -10.03
N HIS A 411 -9.26 31.83 -10.99
CA HIS A 411 -10.08 32.10 -12.16
C HIS A 411 -11.36 31.26 -12.04
N PRO A 412 -12.43 31.79 -11.40
CA PRO A 412 -13.65 31.03 -11.14
C PRO A 412 -14.21 30.40 -12.41
N GLY A 413 -14.47 29.09 -12.35
CA GLY A 413 -14.97 28.35 -13.50
C GLY A 413 -13.92 27.95 -14.55
N ALA A 414 -12.63 28.22 -14.31
CA ALA A 414 -11.56 27.91 -15.25
C ALA A 414 -10.40 27.17 -14.57
N GLU A 415 -9.62 27.86 -13.74
CA GLU A 415 -8.39 27.31 -13.16
C GLU A 415 -7.99 27.99 -11.85
N ILE A 416 -7.11 27.33 -11.12
CA ILE A 416 -6.42 27.86 -9.95
C ILE A 416 -4.91 27.75 -10.20
N VAL A 417 -4.19 28.86 -10.00
CA VAL A 417 -2.75 28.94 -10.16
C VAL A 417 -2.09 29.19 -8.82
N PHE A 418 -1.27 28.23 -8.36
CA PHE A 418 -0.43 28.33 -7.18
C PHE A 418 0.98 28.74 -7.62
N SER A 419 1.52 29.84 -7.08
CA SER A 419 2.86 30.33 -7.43
C SER A 419 3.74 30.59 -6.22
N ASN A 420 4.96 30.04 -6.26
CA ASN A 420 6.01 30.27 -5.27
C ASN A 420 7.23 30.96 -5.86
N PRO A 421 7.86 31.88 -5.10
CA PRO A 421 9.19 32.38 -5.43
C PRO A 421 10.26 31.30 -5.16
N GLY A 422 11.32 31.34 -5.97
CA GLY A 422 12.51 30.50 -5.82
C GLY A 422 12.76 29.58 -7.02
N THR A 423 14.04 29.24 -7.21
CA THR A 423 14.48 28.26 -8.20
C THR A 423 14.21 26.82 -7.74
N LEU A 424 14.19 25.86 -8.66
CA LEU A 424 14.29 24.46 -8.27
C LEU A 424 15.62 24.22 -7.55
N THR A 425 15.61 23.38 -6.50
CA THR A 425 16.84 23.07 -5.78
C THR A 425 17.80 22.28 -6.69
N PRO A 426 19.13 22.35 -6.46
CA PRO A 426 20.10 21.65 -7.30
C PRO A 426 19.85 20.15 -7.45
N LYS A 427 19.32 19.50 -6.39
CA LYS A 427 18.99 18.06 -6.39
C LYS A 427 17.81 17.72 -7.30
N VAL A 428 16.86 18.64 -7.45
CA VAL A 428 15.66 18.46 -8.29
C VAL A 428 15.96 18.89 -9.73
N ALA A 429 16.69 20.00 -9.90
CA ALA A 429 17.03 20.55 -11.21
C ALA A 429 17.78 19.54 -12.11
N GLY A 430 18.65 18.69 -11.52
CA GLY A 430 19.36 17.65 -12.27
C GLY A 430 18.55 16.41 -12.63
N LYS A 431 17.32 16.28 -12.12
CA LYS A 431 16.48 15.07 -12.28
C LYS A 431 15.12 15.33 -12.95
N VAL A 432 14.78 16.60 -13.17
CA VAL A 432 13.52 17.03 -13.78
C VAL A 432 13.77 17.49 -15.22
N THR A 433 12.95 17.02 -16.15
CA THR A 433 12.97 17.51 -17.54
C THR A 433 12.05 18.72 -17.66
N ILE A 434 12.63 19.86 -18.01
CA ILE A 434 11.91 21.12 -18.29
C ILE A 434 11.89 21.32 -19.80
N GLN A 435 10.71 21.52 -20.38
CA GLN A 435 10.52 21.83 -21.80
C GLN A 435 10.87 23.29 -22.10
N GLU A 436 10.97 23.65 -23.39
CA GLU A 436 11.33 25.02 -23.82
C GLU A 436 10.34 26.09 -23.32
N ASP A 437 9.07 25.73 -23.13
CA ASP A 437 8.02 26.59 -22.57
C ASP A 437 8.05 26.69 -21.04
N GLY A 438 9.00 26.03 -20.37
CA GLY A 438 9.11 25.95 -18.92
C GLY A 438 8.27 24.85 -18.26
N ARG A 439 7.56 24.02 -19.04
CA ARG A 439 6.73 22.93 -18.48
C ARG A 439 7.59 21.80 -17.91
N ILE A 440 7.25 21.38 -16.70
CA ILE A 440 7.89 20.26 -16.00
C ILE A 440 7.22 18.94 -16.40
N ILE A 441 8.02 17.96 -16.81
CA ILE A 441 7.61 16.56 -16.92
C ILE A 441 7.99 15.86 -15.61
N LEU A 442 6.99 15.36 -14.88
CA LEU A 442 7.21 14.65 -13.63
C LEU A 442 7.79 13.25 -13.90
N SER A 443 8.79 12.86 -13.11
CA SER A 443 9.39 11.53 -13.09
C SER A 443 9.35 10.97 -11.67
N GLU A 444 9.13 9.66 -11.53
CA GLU A 444 9.03 9.01 -10.21
C GLU A 444 10.31 9.17 -9.38
N GLY A 445 10.15 9.43 -8.09
CA GLY A 445 11.26 9.37 -7.11
C GLY A 445 12.13 10.61 -6.98
N VAL A 446 11.73 11.77 -7.53
CA VAL A 446 12.46 13.03 -7.36
C VAL A 446 11.82 13.86 -6.23
N THR A 447 12.42 13.80 -5.04
CA THR A 447 12.00 14.61 -3.88
C THR A 447 13.16 15.38 -3.29
N ASP A 448 12.95 16.65 -2.96
CA ASP A 448 13.88 17.43 -2.12
C ASP A 448 13.10 18.32 -1.15
N GLN A 449 13.55 18.32 0.10
CA GLN A 449 12.93 19.05 1.20
C GLN A 449 13.71 20.33 1.44
N ARG A 450 13.25 21.43 0.85
CA ARG A 450 13.90 22.76 1.00
C ARG A 450 13.87 23.25 2.45
N ASN A 451 12.75 23.02 3.14
CA ASN A 451 12.56 23.39 4.54
C ASN A 451 12.24 22.12 5.34
N SER A 452 13.26 21.51 5.93
CA SER A 452 13.18 20.19 6.55
C SER A 452 12.25 20.16 7.76
N SER A 453 12.32 21.16 8.63
CA SER A 453 11.48 21.28 9.82
C SER A 453 10.03 21.56 9.46
N LEU A 454 9.78 22.41 8.45
CA LEU A 454 8.43 22.66 7.97
C LEU A 454 7.80 21.38 7.39
N CYS A 455 8.53 20.67 6.52
CA CYS A 455 8.05 19.40 5.95
C CYS A 455 7.74 18.35 7.03
N ASP A 456 8.60 18.25 8.06
CA ASP A 456 8.45 17.33 9.18
C ASP A 456 7.18 17.56 9.99
N ILE A 457 6.90 18.81 10.36
CA ILE A 457 5.69 19.14 11.11
C ILE A 457 4.42 18.90 10.27
N PHE A 458 4.39 19.36 9.01
CA PHE A 458 3.24 19.17 8.12
C PHE A 458 2.98 17.69 7.79
N PHE A 459 4.02 16.88 7.65
CA PHE A 459 3.86 15.44 7.49
C PHE A 459 3.32 14.78 8.76
N GLY A 460 3.85 15.15 9.94
CA GLY A 460 3.41 14.57 11.20
C GLY A 460 1.96 14.90 11.59
N ILE A 461 1.37 15.98 11.07
CA ILE A 461 -0.06 16.29 11.24
C ILE A 461 -0.95 15.78 10.09
N SER A 462 -0.46 14.86 9.26
CA SER A 462 -1.18 14.29 8.11
C SER A 462 -1.65 15.32 7.06
N ALA A 463 -1.02 16.49 6.98
CA ALA A 463 -1.28 17.46 5.92
C ALA A 463 -0.55 17.11 4.61
N MET A 464 0.42 16.19 4.65
CA MET A 464 1.24 15.77 3.50
C MET A 464 1.56 14.27 3.54
N GLU A 465 1.83 13.65 2.37
CA GLU A 465 2.31 12.26 2.26
C GLU A 465 3.77 12.15 1.79
N ARG A 466 4.41 11.02 2.11
CA ARG A 466 5.88 10.85 2.08
C ARG A 466 6.48 10.44 0.75
N ALA A 467 5.69 9.89 -0.18
CA ALA A 467 6.22 9.09 -1.28
C ALA A 467 6.83 9.91 -2.43
N GLY A 468 6.83 11.24 -2.37
CA GLY A 468 7.18 12.07 -3.52
C GLY A 468 6.19 11.96 -4.67
N THR A 469 5.04 11.33 -4.41
CA THR A 469 3.95 11.15 -5.35
C THR A 469 3.01 12.33 -5.37
N GLY A 470 3.08 13.27 -4.42
CA GLY A 470 2.09 14.34 -4.25
C GLY A 470 1.70 15.06 -5.55
N LEU A 471 2.68 15.52 -6.34
CA LEU A 471 2.40 16.16 -7.64
C LEU A 471 1.91 15.17 -8.72
N MET A 472 2.32 13.90 -8.65
CA MET A 472 1.81 12.83 -9.53
C MET A 472 0.36 12.48 -9.18
N ASP A 473 0.03 12.39 -7.89
CA ASP A 473 -1.30 12.15 -7.36
C ASP A 473 -2.22 13.31 -7.75
N VAL A 474 -1.73 14.55 -7.69
CA VAL A 474 -2.44 15.72 -8.24
C VAL A 474 -2.77 15.50 -9.71
N GLY A 475 -1.78 15.08 -10.51
CA GLY A 475 -1.99 14.81 -11.93
C GLY A 475 -3.06 13.74 -12.17
N GLN A 476 -2.97 12.62 -11.47
CA GLN A 476 -3.90 11.51 -11.57
C GLN A 476 -5.33 11.91 -11.14
N LEU A 477 -5.48 12.55 -9.99
CA LEU A 477 -6.77 13.00 -9.46
C LEU A 477 -7.44 14.05 -10.35
N MET A 478 -6.66 14.97 -10.92
CA MET A 478 -7.18 15.95 -11.86
C MET A 478 -7.66 15.29 -13.17
N LEU A 479 -6.91 14.31 -13.68
CA LEU A 479 -7.31 13.57 -14.87
C LEU A 479 -8.56 12.71 -14.63
N ASP A 480 -8.64 12.01 -13.49
CA ASP A 480 -9.78 11.17 -13.13
C ASP A 480 -11.07 11.98 -12.94
N SER A 481 -10.95 13.22 -12.46
CA SER A 481 -12.05 14.17 -12.38
C SER A 481 -12.37 14.85 -13.71
N GLY A 482 -11.59 14.63 -14.78
CA GLY A 482 -11.79 15.23 -16.10
C GLY A 482 -11.29 16.67 -16.22
N GLY A 483 -10.49 17.14 -15.27
CA GLY A 483 -9.80 18.42 -15.28
C GLY A 483 -8.40 18.32 -15.90
N GLY A 484 -7.68 19.44 -15.89
CA GLY A 484 -6.32 19.55 -16.39
C GLY A 484 -5.32 19.93 -15.30
N PHE A 485 -4.04 19.65 -15.52
CA PHE A 485 -2.97 20.09 -14.64
C PHE A 485 -1.71 20.42 -15.44
N ALA A 486 -0.92 21.35 -14.93
CA ALA A 486 0.40 21.67 -15.46
C ALA A 486 1.30 22.26 -14.38
N PHE A 487 2.57 21.91 -14.43
CA PHE A 487 3.60 22.46 -13.56
C PHE A 487 4.62 23.18 -14.42
N TYR A 488 5.02 24.38 -14.00
CA TYR A 488 5.96 25.21 -14.71
C TYR A 488 7.09 25.66 -13.80
N HIS A 489 8.29 25.72 -14.38
CA HIS A 489 9.41 26.44 -13.83
C HIS A 489 10.04 27.31 -14.90
N HIS A 490 9.93 28.63 -14.75
CA HIS A 490 10.58 29.58 -15.65
C HIS A 490 11.88 30.04 -14.99
N ASN A 491 13.01 29.63 -15.56
CA ASN A 491 14.35 30.01 -15.05
C ASN A 491 14.55 31.53 -15.02
N SER A 492 13.93 32.27 -15.95
CA SER A 492 13.99 33.74 -16.02
C SER A 492 13.24 34.43 -14.86
N GLU A 493 12.11 33.86 -14.43
CA GLU A 493 11.31 34.41 -13.33
C GLU A 493 11.74 33.84 -11.98
N SER A 494 12.50 32.74 -11.95
CA SER A 494 12.82 32.01 -10.72
C SER A 494 11.58 31.71 -9.89
N ARG A 495 10.53 31.19 -10.55
CA ARG A 495 9.26 30.84 -9.93
C ARG A 495 8.81 29.45 -10.31
N PHE A 496 8.21 28.77 -9.35
CA PHE A 496 7.44 27.56 -9.57
C PHE A 496 5.95 27.92 -9.67
N LYS A 497 5.24 27.38 -10.66
CA LYS A 497 3.79 27.55 -10.83
C LYS A 497 3.14 26.17 -10.98
N ALA A 498 2.09 25.92 -10.21
CA ALA A 498 1.21 24.78 -10.37
C ALA A 498 -0.17 25.27 -10.79
N VAL A 499 -0.64 24.79 -11.93
CA VAL A 499 -1.94 25.14 -12.53
C VAL A 499 -2.82 23.92 -12.49
N VAL A 500 -4.01 24.05 -11.91
CA VAL A 500 -5.07 23.05 -12.00
C VAL A 500 -6.29 23.68 -12.64
N ALA A 501 -6.80 23.03 -13.69
CA ALA A 501 -7.96 23.48 -14.43
C ALA A 501 -9.14 22.56 -14.13
N GLN A 502 -10.30 23.12 -13.82
CA GLN A 502 -11.51 22.33 -13.62
C GLN A 502 -12.00 21.73 -14.96
N PRO A 503 -12.86 20.69 -14.93
CA PRO A 503 -13.44 20.12 -16.14
C PRO A 503 -14.20 21.17 -16.98
N GLN A 504 -14.10 21.08 -18.32
CA GLN A 504 -14.69 22.07 -19.22
C GLN A 504 -16.22 22.18 -19.06
N ALA A 505 -16.69 23.40 -18.80
CA ALA A 505 -18.10 23.74 -18.74
C ALA A 505 -18.84 23.36 -20.03
N SER A 506 -19.97 22.66 -19.90
CA SER A 506 -20.90 22.41 -20.99
C SER A 506 -21.70 23.66 -21.29
N ALA A 507 -21.54 24.22 -22.50
CA ALA A 507 -22.37 25.32 -23.01
C ALA A 507 -22.47 26.53 -22.05
N GLY A 508 -21.37 26.87 -21.37
CA GLY A 508 -21.31 28.01 -20.43
C GLY A 508 -21.96 27.77 -19.06
N SER A 509 -22.37 26.53 -18.74
CA SER A 509 -22.89 26.17 -17.42
C SER A 509 -21.80 26.18 -16.34
N ARG A 510 -22.06 26.82 -15.20
CA ARG A 510 -21.17 26.78 -14.02
C ARG A 510 -21.21 25.45 -13.24
N VAL A 511 -22.19 24.59 -13.53
CA VAL A 511 -22.50 23.40 -12.71
C VAL A 511 -22.43 22.11 -13.54
N VAL A 512 -22.35 22.20 -14.87
CA VAL A 512 -22.33 21.01 -15.75
C VAL A 512 -21.05 21.02 -16.56
N ALA A 513 -20.26 19.95 -16.47
CA ALA A 513 -19.02 19.80 -17.21
C ALA A 513 -19.02 18.56 -18.11
N ARG A 514 -18.18 18.58 -19.16
CA ARG A 514 -17.90 17.42 -20.02
C ARG A 514 -16.50 16.92 -19.73
N SER A 515 -16.35 15.60 -19.60
CA SER A 515 -15.02 15.00 -19.62
C SER A 515 -14.46 15.04 -21.05
N THR A 516 -13.22 15.51 -21.19
CA THR A 516 -12.45 15.46 -22.44
C THR A 516 -11.53 14.25 -22.52
N VAL A 517 -11.51 13.41 -21.49
CA VAL A 517 -10.63 12.23 -21.43
C VAL A 517 -11.15 11.15 -22.39
N PRO A 518 -10.31 10.57 -23.26
CA PRO A 518 -10.70 9.42 -24.08
C PRO A 518 -11.15 8.28 -23.15
N THR A 519 -12.38 7.82 -23.30
CA THR A 519 -12.89 6.69 -22.51
C THR A 519 -13.14 5.50 -23.41
N GLY A 520 -12.51 4.37 -23.08
CA GLY A 520 -12.83 3.07 -23.63
C GLY A 520 -14.10 2.52 -22.98
N LEU A 521 -14.94 1.83 -23.76
CA LEU A 521 -16.07 1.06 -23.24
C LEU A 521 -15.62 -0.40 -23.11
N TYR A 522 -15.67 -0.93 -21.89
CA TYR A 522 -15.30 -2.32 -21.61
C TYR A 522 -16.53 -3.08 -21.16
N VAL A 523 -16.80 -4.22 -21.81
CA VAL A 523 -17.86 -5.14 -21.42
C VAL A 523 -17.25 -6.17 -20.47
N LEU A 524 -17.76 -6.23 -19.26
CA LEU A 524 -17.40 -7.24 -18.27
C LEU A 524 -18.32 -8.46 -18.46
N ASN A 525 -17.79 -9.65 -18.21
CA ASN A 525 -18.53 -10.90 -18.23
C ASN A 525 -19.42 -11.09 -16.99
N ALA A 526 -20.12 -10.03 -16.59
CA ALA A 526 -20.99 -9.96 -15.43
C ALA A 526 -22.39 -9.47 -15.83
N LEU A 527 -23.42 -10.26 -15.53
CA LEU A 527 -24.83 -9.87 -15.68
C LEU A 527 -25.32 -9.27 -14.35
N PRO A 528 -25.70 -7.98 -14.30
CA PRO A 528 -26.07 -7.34 -13.05
C PRO A 528 -27.47 -7.76 -12.60
N PHE A 529 -27.67 -7.89 -11.29
CA PHE A 529 -29.01 -7.98 -10.72
C PHE A 529 -29.67 -6.60 -10.81
N SER A 530 -30.78 -6.50 -11.54
CA SER A 530 -31.55 -5.26 -11.67
C SER A 530 -32.49 -5.06 -10.49
N VAL A 531 -33.02 -6.15 -9.93
CA VAL A 531 -33.86 -6.15 -8.73
C VAL A 531 -33.43 -7.29 -7.80
N ILE A 532 -33.24 -6.97 -6.52
CA ILE A 532 -33.05 -7.93 -5.44
C ILE A 532 -34.02 -7.56 -4.32
N PRO A 533 -34.76 -8.52 -3.75
CA PRO A 533 -35.69 -8.27 -2.66
C PRO A 533 -35.07 -7.43 -1.55
N ALA A 534 -35.84 -6.47 -1.04
CA ALA A 534 -35.36 -5.48 -0.07
C ALA A 534 -35.06 -6.09 1.32
N SER A 535 -35.59 -7.28 1.59
CA SER A 535 -35.44 -7.99 2.85
C SER A 535 -35.20 -9.48 2.64
N ILE A 536 -34.54 -10.10 3.61
CA ILE A 536 -34.30 -11.54 3.67
C ILE A 536 -34.93 -12.07 4.96
N SER A 537 -35.71 -13.13 4.83
CA SER A 537 -36.30 -13.83 5.96
C SER A 537 -35.27 -14.77 6.57
N VAL A 538 -35.02 -14.61 7.87
CA VAL A 538 -34.18 -15.50 8.68
C VAL A 538 -35.08 -16.22 9.68
N VAL A 539 -35.30 -17.51 9.44
CA VAL A 539 -36.13 -18.38 10.28
C VAL A 539 -35.23 -19.13 11.24
N GLN A 540 -35.43 -18.90 12.53
CA GLN A 540 -34.78 -19.67 13.59
C GLN A 540 -35.57 -20.96 13.84
N LEU A 541 -34.89 -22.09 13.72
CA LEU A 541 -35.44 -23.42 13.93
C LEU A 541 -35.10 -23.95 15.32
N THR A 542 -35.98 -24.75 15.89
CA THR A 542 -35.74 -25.48 17.16
C THR A 542 -34.78 -26.64 16.98
N GLN A 543 -34.68 -27.17 15.76
CA GLN A 543 -33.82 -28.29 15.39
C GLN A 543 -33.35 -28.18 13.93
N PRO A 544 -32.21 -28.78 13.57
CA PRO A 544 -31.76 -28.81 12.18
C PRO A 544 -32.76 -29.49 11.24
N LEU A 545 -32.89 -28.98 10.01
CA LEU A 545 -33.83 -29.48 8.98
C LEU A 545 -33.71 -30.98 8.65
N ARG A 546 -32.55 -31.59 8.92
CA ARG A 546 -32.33 -33.04 8.74
C ARG A 546 -33.13 -33.90 9.73
N TYR A 547 -33.58 -33.31 10.85
CA TYR A 547 -34.42 -33.95 11.86
C TYR A 547 -35.87 -33.47 11.79
N ARG A 548 -36.26 -32.74 10.74
CA ARG A 548 -37.63 -32.19 10.63
C ARG A 548 -38.69 -33.31 10.63
N PRO A 549 -39.91 -33.01 11.10
CA PRO A 549 -41.07 -33.86 10.90
C PRO A 549 -41.27 -34.27 9.42
N PRO A 550 -41.62 -35.54 9.11
CA PRO A 550 -41.75 -36.01 7.73
C PRO A 550 -42.84 -35.31 6.90
N ASN A 551 -43.81 -34.67 7.55
CA ASN A 551 -44.90 -33.93 6.92
C ASN A 551 -44.48 -32.53 6.44
N ILE A 552 -43.27 -32.06 6.76
CA ILE A 552 -42.74 -30.79 6.26
C ILE A 552 -42.06 -31.04 4.92
N ASP A 553 -42.75 -30.63 3.85
CA ASP A 553 -42.17 -30.59 2.51
C ASP A 553 -41.36 -29.31 2.32
N LEU A 554 -40.05 -29.46 2.11
CA LEU A 554 -39.15 -28.32 1.91
C LEU A 554 -39.28 -27.72 0.51
N ALA A 555 -39.86 -28.45 -0.46
CA ALA A 555 -40.08 -27.92 -1.80
C ALA A 555 -41.08 -26.74 -1.78
N GLU A 556 -42.03 -26.74 -0.83
CA GLU A 556 -43.01 -25.65 -0.68
C GLU A 556 -42.40 -24.36 -0.11
N CYS A 557 -41.22 -24.44 0.50
CA CYS A 557 -40.53 -23.27 1.07
C CYS A 557 -39.80 -22.41 0.01
N GLY A 558 -39.76 -22.87 -1.24
CA GLY A 558 -38.92 -22.26 -2.28
C GLY A 558 -37.43 -22.40 -1.98
N THR A 559 -36.64 -21.45 -2.46
CA THR A 559 -35.19 -21.51 -2.43
C THR A 559 -34.68 -20.90 -1.15
N PHE A 560 -33.81 -21.64 -0.46
CA PHE A 560 -33.26 -21.22 0.81
C PHE A 560 -31.83 -21.71 1.02
N VAL A 561 -31.18 -21.10 2.01
CA VAL A 561 -29.88 -21.49 2.54
C VAL A 561 -30.07 -22.01 3.97
N ASN A 562 -29.63 -23.24 4.22
CA ASN A 562 -29.67 -23.87 5.54
C ASN A 562 -28.31 -23.73 6.26
N ARG A 563 -28.32 -23.17 7.46
CA ARG A 563 -27.16 -23.00 8.35
C ARG A 563 -27.40 -23.61 9.72
N GLY A 564 -27.57 -24.93 9.77
CA GLY A 564 -27.74 -25.65 11.03
C GLY A 564 -29.15 -25.46 11.56
N THR A 565 -29.36 -24.48 12.45
CA THR A 565 -30.68 -24.14 13.00
C THR A 565 -31.25 -22.85 12.41
N GLU A 566 -30.62 -22.26 11.40
CA GLU A 566 -31.16 -21.10 10.67
C GLU A 566 -31.51 -21.47 9.23
N LEU A 567 -32.62 -20.91 8.73
CA LEU A 567 -33.01 -20.94 7.32
C LEU A 567 -33.11 -19.50 6.79
N TRP A 568 -32.39 -19.22 5.72
CA TRP A 568 -32.36 -17.92 5.07
C TRP A 568 -33.01 -18.01 3.69
N SER A 569 -33.99 -17.15 3.39
CA SER A 569 -34.69 -17.14 2.10
C SER A 569 -35.21 -15.75 1.76
N PHE A 570 -35.45 -15.50 0.47
CA PHE A 570 -36.19 -14.32 0.02
C PHE A 570 -37.72 -14.49 0.17
N ALA A 571 -38.21 -15.72 0.38
CA ALA A 571 -39.63 -15.95 0.60
C ALA A 571 -40.13 -15.20 1.85
N PRO A 572 -41.36 -14.65 1.83
CA PRO A 572 -41.91 -13.90 2.96
C PRO A 572 -41.92 -14.69 4.26
N LEU A 573 -41.46 -14.05 5.34
CA LEU A 573 -41.36 -14.67 6.67
C LEU A 573 -42.67 -15.34 7.13
N PRO A 574 -43.87 -14.73 6.99
CA PRO A 574 -45.11 -15.36 7.41
C PRO A 574 -45.34 -16.74 6.77
N ILE A 575 -45.09 -16.85 5.46
CA ILE A 575 -45.25 -18.09 4.68
C ILE A 575 -44.30 -19.17 5.22
N LEU A 576 -43.01 -18.83 5.36
CA LEU A 576 -42.02 -19.79 5.87
C LEU A 576 -42.33 -20.26 7.30
N THR A 577 -42.82 -19.36 8.15
CA THR A 577 -43.16 -19.72 9.54
C THR A 577 -44.40 -20.61 9.64
N GLU A 578 -45.26 -20.63 8.63
CA GLU A 578 -46.42 -21.53 8.54
C GLU A 578 -45.99 -22.90 8.00
N LEU A 579 -45.24 -22.91 6.88
CA LEU A 579 -44.77 -24.14 6.24
C LEU A 579 -43.81 -24.96 7.13
N LEU A 580 -43.03 -24.29 7.99
CA LEU A 580 -42.05 -24.93 8.86
C LEU A 580 -42.60 -25.21 10.28
N ASP A 581 -43.87 -24.96 10.56
CA ASP A 581 -44.47 -25.30 11.86
C ASP A 581 -44.46 -26.83 12.10
N PRO A 582 -44.15 -27.33 13.32
CA PRO A 582 -43.92 -26.62 14.58
C PRO A 582 -42.43 -26.36 14.90
N ILE A 583 -41.51 -26.51 13.95
CA ILE A 583 -40.06 -26.43 14.23
C ILE A 583 -39.50 -25.00 14.22
N VAL A 584 -40.36 -23.98 14.27
CA VAL A 584 -39.98 -22.56 14.18
C VAL A 584 -40.03 -21.86 15.53
N VAL A 585 -38.97 -21.12 15.87
CA VAL A 585 -38.93 -20.20 17.00
C VAL A 585 -39.39 -18.82 16.52
N ARG A 586 -40.71 -18.56 16.56
CA ARG A 586 -41.31 -17.33 16.00
C ARG A 586 -40.69 -16.04 16.57
N GLY A 587 -40.43 -15.99 17.88
CA GLY A 587 -39.84 -14.80 18.52
C GLY A 587 -38.37 -14.52 18.16
N ALA A 588 -37.66 -15.52 17.61
CA ALA A 588 -36.28 -15.39 17.16
C ALA A 588 -36.15 -15.34 15.63
N SER A 589 -37.26 -15.47 14.91
CA SER A 589 -37.31 -15.41 13.45
C SER A 589 -37.68 -14.00 13.00
N ASN A 590 -36.98 -13.44 12.02
CA ASN A 590 -37.11 -12.05 11.65
C ASN A 590 -36.84 -11.80 10.17
N SER A 591 -37.44 -10.74 9.64
CA SER A 591 -37.14 -10.23 8.30
C SER A 591 -36.12 -9.10 8.43
N LEU A 592 -34.95 -9.29 7.81
CA LEU A 592 -33.83 -8.37 7.91
C LEU A 592 -33.71 -7.54 6.62
N PRO A 593 -33.55 -6.21 6.71
CA PRO A 593 -33.27 -5.38 5.54
C PRO A 593 -31.95 -5.78 4.88
N ARG A 594 -31.94 -5.92 3.55
CA ARG A 594 -30.76 -6.30 2.75
C ARG A 594 -29.53 -5.42 3.04
N LYS A 595 -29.72 -4.10 3.17
CA LYS A 595 -28.64 -3.17 3.50
C LYS A 595 -27.92 -3.49 4.82
N LYS A 596 -28.61 -4.07 5.81
CA LYS A 596 -27.98 -4.49 7.07
C LYS A 596 -27.13 -5.75 6.89
N ILE A 597 -27.56 -6.66 6.02
CA ILE A 597 -26.84 -7.90 5.68
C ILE A 597 -25.58 -7.58 4.87
N GLU A 598 -25.66 -6.65 3.92
CA GLU A 598 -24.53 -6.22 3.08
C GLU A 598 -23.41 -5.52 3.87
N ALA A 599 -23.70 -4.97 5.05
CA ALA A 599 -22.71 -4.32 5.92
C ALA A 599 -21.79 -5.30 6.68
N SER A 600 -22.14 -6.60 6.74
CA SER A 600 -21.37 -7.63 7.43
C SER A 600 -20.80 -8.63 6.42
N GLU A 601 -19.47 -8.80 6.42
CA GLU A 601 -18.79 -9.74 5.51
C GLU A 601 -19.30 -11.19 5.62
N ASP A 602 -19.62 -11.69 6.82
CA ASP A 602 -20.15 -13.06 6.98
C ASP A 602 -21.56 -13.17 6.41
N SER A 603 -22.44 -12.21 6.72
CA SER A 603 -23.82 -12.21 6.25
C SER A 603 -23.90 -12.01 4.72
N LYS A 604 -22.99 -11.22 4.17
CA LYS A 604 -22.83 -10.99 2.73
C LYS A 604 -22.48 -12.28 1.97
N ARG A 605 -21.69 -13.18 2.57
CA ARG A 605 -21.40 -14.51 1.99
C ARG A 605 -22.65 -15.39 1.92
N VAL A 606 -23.52 -15.31 2.93
CA VAL A 606 -24.80 -16.03 2.95
C VAL A 606 -25.73 -15.52 1.85
N LEU A 607 -25.82 -14.19 1.69
CA LEU A 607 -26.57 -13.57 0.59
C LEU A 607 -26.05 -14.01 -0.78
N SER A 608 -24.73 -14.01 -0.99
CA SER A 608 -24.10 -14.53 -2.22
C SER A 608 -24.48 -15.99 -2.50
N TRP A 609 -24.56 -16.83 -1.46
CA TRP A 609 -25.00 -18.21 -1.61
C TRP A 609 -26.48 -18.30 -1.97
N LEU A 610 -27.34 -17.52 -1.32
CA LEU A 610 -28.78 -17.50 -1.62
C LEU A 610 -29.03 -17.08 -3.08
N LEU A 611 -28.43 -15.99 -3.54
CA LEU A 611 -28.50 -15.54 -4.95
C LEU A 611 -28.01 -16.63 -5.91
N ARG A 612 -26.92 -17.33 -5.57
CA ARG A 612 -26.41 -18.45 -6.38
C ARG A 612 -27.42 -19.58 -6.47
N LYS A 613 -28.11 -19.90 -5.38
CA LYS A 613 -29.10 -20.97 -5.33
C LYS A 613 -30.31 -20.67 -6.21
N HIS A 614 -30.78 -19.42 -6.24
CA HIS A 614 -31.83 -19.00 -7.17
C HIS A 614 -31.38 -19.08 -8.63
N PHE A 615 -30.14 -18.67 -8.93
CA PHE A 615 -29.60 -18.82 -10.28
C PHE A 615 -29.47 -20.30 -10.69
N GLU A 616 -29.04 -21.17 -9.78
CA GLU A 616 -28.99 -22.62 -10.01
C GLU A 616 -30.39 -23.21 -10.27
N TYR A 617 -31.39 -22.81 -9.48
CA TYR A 617 -32.79 -23.20 -9.67
C TYR A 617 -33.29 -22.82 -11.07
N GLU A 618 -33.03 -21.58 -11.52
CA GLU A 618 -33.44 -21.16 -12.86
C GLU A 618 -32.69 -21.95 -13.95
N LEU A 619 -31.41 -22.26 -13.76
CA LEU A 619 -30.61 -23.05 -14.71
C LEU A 619 -31.13 -24.48 -14.87
N GLU A 620 -31.78 -25.07 -13.86
CA GLU A 620 -32.43 -26.38 -13.98
C GLU A 620 -33.57 -26.35 -15.02
N SER A 621 -34.23 -25.20 -15.20
CA SER A 621 -35.27 -25.05 -16.23
C SER A 621 -34.75 -25.13 -17.67
N PHE A 622 -33.43 -25.04 -17.89
CA PHE A 622 -32.78 -25.13 -19.21
C PHE A 622 -32.38 -26.57 -19.58
N GLU A 623 -32.73 -27.58 -18.77
CA GLU A 623 -32.40 -28.97 -19.06
C GLU A 623 -33.03 -29.45 -20.39
N GLU A 624 -34.25 -29.01 -20.68
CA GLU A 624 -34.94 -29.31 -21.96
C GLU A 624 -34.21 -28.67 -23.17
N ASP A 625 -33.68 -27.45 -22.98
CA ASP A 625 -32.82 -26.76 -23.93
C ASP A 625 -31.42 -27.39 -24.05
N GLY A 626 -31.13 -28.35 -23.16
CA GLY A 626 -29.92 -29.18 -23.13
C GLY A 626 -28.79 -28.61 -22.32
N LEU A 627 -29.01 -27.54 -21.55
CA LEU A 627 -28.01 -27.04 -20.62
C LEU A 627 -28.12 -27.84 -19.32
N THR A 628 -27.05 -28.55 -18.95
CA THR A 628 -27.02 -29.38 -17.75
C THR A 628 -26.05 -28.80 -16.73
N LEU A 629 -26.47 -28.77 -15.45
CA LEU A 629 -25.62 -28.39 -14.32
C LEU A 629 -24.66 -29.53 -13.96
N GLU A 630 -23.38 -29.21 -13.76
CA GLU A 630 -22.40 -30.21 -13.31
C GLU A 630 -22.63 -30.54 -11.82
N LEU A 631 -22.83 -31.82 -11.54
CA LEU A 631 -22.96 -32.30 -10.16
C LEU A 631 -21.67 -32.06 -9.35
N GLY A 632 -21.80 -31.42 -8.18
CA GLY A 632 -20.73 -31.20 -7.22
C GLY A 632 -20.49 -29.73 -6.88
N ARG A 633 -19.33 -29.41 -6.28
CA ARG A 633 -18.98 -28.04 -5.83
C ARG A 633 -18.44 -27.13 -6.94
N LYS A 634 -18.52 -27.55 -8.20
CA LYS A 634 -17.97 -26.81 -9.32
C LYS A 634 -19.14 -26.12 -10.02
N HIS A 635 -19.36 -24.84 -9.69
CA HIS A 635 -20.43 -24.01 -10.22
C HIS A 635 -20.31 -23.83 -11.74
N ARG A 636 -20.80 -24.82 -12.50
CA ARG A 636 -20.62 -24.93 -13.95
C ARG A 636 -21.85 -25.55 -14.60
N ALA A 637 -22.21 -25.00 -15.75
CA ALA A 637 -23.23 -25.54 -16.64
C ALA A 637 -22.62 -25.80 -18.02
N TYR A 638 -23.05 -26.84 -18.72
CA TYR A 638 -22.61 -27.12 -20.09
C TYR A 638 -23.69 -27.84 -20.89
N PHE A 639 -23.66 -27.69 -22.21
CA PHE A 639 -24.63 -28.34 -23.08
C PHE A 639 -24.42 -29.85 -23.16
N ALA A 640 -25.47 -30.65 -23.05
CA ALA A 640 -25.47 -32.07 -23.34
C ALA A 640 -25.83 -32.33 -24.81
N GLY A 641 -25.32 -33.42 -25.38
CA GLY A 641 -25.69 -33.83 -26.75
C GLY A 641 -27.18 -34.11 -26.90
N LYS A 642 -27.74 -33.85 -28.09
CA LYS A 642 -29.10 -34.26 -28.44
C LYS A 642 -29.05 -35.69 -28.97
N ASP A 643 -29.85 -36.61 -28.42
CA ASP A 643 -29.85 -38.04 -28.78
C ASP A 643 -28.45 -38.69 -28.74
N ARG A 644 -27.61 -38.27 -27.77
CA ARG A 644 -26.19 -38.68 -27.64
C ARG A 644 -25.30 -38.27 -28.83
N GLY A 645 -25.71 -37.25 -29.58
CA GLY A 645 -25.01 -36.71 -30.74
C GLY A 645 -24.77 -35.20 -30.64
N VAL A 646 -24.56 -34.55 -31.79
CA VAL A 646 -24.34 -33.10 -31.88
C VAL A 646 -25.59 -32.32 -31.46
N ARG A 647 -25.41 -31.12 -30.91
CA ARG A 647 -26.51 -30.20 -30.55
C ARG A 647 -26.27 -28.84 -31.19
N THR A 648 -27.29 -28.31 -31.85
CA THR A 648 -27.29 -26.95 -32.41
C THR A 648 -28.42 -26.14 -31.78
N VAL A 649 -28.09 -24.97 -31.26
CA VAL A 649 -29.05 -23.99 -30.75
C VAL A 649 -29.29 -22.92 -31.82
N VAL A 650 -30.54 -22.52 -31.99
CA VAL A 650 -30.93 -21.42 -32.87
C VAL A 650 -31.30 -20.22 -31.99
N TRP A 651 -30.68 -19.08 -32.23
CA TRP A 651 -30.87 -17.88 -31.40
C TRP A 651 -30.94 -16.61 -32.24
N ASN A 652 -31.50 -15.55 -31.67
CA ASN A 652 -31.61 -14.25 -32.32
C ASN A 652 -30.62 -13.27 -31.65
N SER A 653 -29.81 -12.59 -32.46
CA SER A 653 -29.04 -11.43 -32.01
C SER A 653 -29.75 -10.15 -32.42
N ALA A 654 -29.33 -9.01 -31.86
CA ALA A 654 -29.81 -7.69 -32.28
C ALA A 654 -29.61 -7.41 -33.78
N GLN A 655 -28.58 -8.01 -34.39
CA GLN A 655 -28.22 -7.79 -35.80
C GLN A 655 -28.83 -8.83 -36.76
N ARG A 656 -29.08 -10.07 -36.30
CA ARG A 656 -29.52 -11.17 -37.17
C ARG A 656 -30.38 -12.18 -36.41
N ARG A 657 -31.53 -12.52 -36.99
CA ARG A 657 -32.41 -13.60 -36.51
C ARG A 657 -31.99 -14.96 -37.07
N GLY A 658 -32.24 -16.03 -36.32
CA GLY A 658 -32.00 -17.41 -36.74
C GLY A 658 -30.52 -17.82 -36.83
N ASN A 659 -29.66 -17.25 -35.99
CA ASN A 659 -28.25 -17.66 -35.89
C ASN A 659 -28.17 -19.10 -35.40
N ARG A 660 -27.43 -19.96 -36.11
CA ARG A 660 -27.23 -21.36 -35.73
C ARG A 660 -25.87 -21.51 -35.05
N ARG A 661 -25.85 -22.02 -33.82
CA ARG A 661 -24.64 -22.28 -33.05
C ARG A 661 -24.59 -23.75 -32.65
N GLU A 662 -23.61 -24.48 -33.18
CA GLU A 662 -23.37 -25.87 -32.80
C GLU A 662 -22.66 -25.86 -31.44
N VAL A 663 -23.43 -26.11 -30.37
CA VAL A 663 -22.96 -26.04 -28.97
C VAL A 663 -22.36 -27.36 -28.47
N VAL A 664 -22.62 -28.47 -29.16
CA VAL A 664 -22.00 -29.78 -28.89
C VAL A 664 -21.46 -30.34 -30.18
N LYS A 665 -20.13 -30.46 -30.29
CA LYS A 665 -19.40 -30.86 -31.49
C LYS A 665 -18.75 -32.23 -31.31
N LYS A 666 -18.97 -33.13 -32.26
CA LYS A 666 -18.28 -34.42 -32.30
C LYS A 666 -16.86 -34.22 -32.87
N ARG A 667 -15.84 -34.74 -32.19
CA ARG A 667 -14.42 -34.54 -32.59
C ARG A 667 -13.71 -35.81 -33.08
N ALA A 668 -14.26 -36.99 -32.81
CA ALA A 668 -13.73 -38.28 -33.30
C ALA A 668 -14.85 -39.30 -33.54
N ASP A 669 -14.57 -40.34 -34.32
CA ASP A 669 -15.54 -41.39 -34.70
C ASP A 669 -15.26 -42.75 -34.02
N GLY A 670 -16.28 -43.63 -34.05
CA GLY A 670 -16.20 -44.98 -33.52
C GLY A 670 -16.04 -45.05 -31.99
N SER A 671 -15.32 -46.07 -31.50
CA SER A 671 -15.08 -46.30 -30.06
C SER A 671 -14.21 -45.25 -29.37
N ARG A 672 -13.63 -44.32 -30.13
CA ARG A 672 -12.83 -43.18 -29.64
C ARG A 672 -13.57 -41.85 -29.72
N ALA A 673 -14.88 -41.86 -30.01
CA ALA A 673 -15.66 -40.64 -30.10
C ALA A 673 -15.69 -39.88 -28.77
N TRP A 674 -15.45 -38.56 -28.86
CA TRP A 674 -15.58 -37.61 -27.77
C TRP A 674 -16.18 -36.32 -28.31
N PHE A 675 -16.83 -35.57 -27.43
CA PHE A 675 -17.52 -34.35 -27.78
C PHE A 675 -16.91 -33.16 -27.06
N GLU A 676 -16.97 -32.02 -27.72
CA GLU A 676 -16.65 -30.71 -27.19
C GLU A 676 -17.96 -29.95 -26.99
N ASN A 677 -18.28 -29.69 -25.73
CA ASN A 677 -19.55 -29.16 -25.29
C ASN A 677 -19.32 -27.75 -24.73
N GLU A 678 -19.98 -26.75 -25.31
CA GLU A 678 -19.91 -25.37 -24.82
C GLU A 678 -20.60 -25.26 -23.45
N GLY A 679 -20.05 -24.43 -22.58
CA GLY A 679 -20.58 -24.21 -21.24
C GLY A 679 -20.00 -22.96 -20.60
N PHE A 680 -20.36 -22.72 -19.34
CA PHE A 680 -19.82 -21.61 -18.56
C PHE A 680 -19.71 -21.96 -17.07
N GLY A 681 -18.68 -21.43 -16.42
CA GLY A 681 -18.63 -21.34 -14.96
C GLY A 681 -19.34 -20.08 -14.51
N TYR A 682 -19.95 -20.10 -13.33
CA TYR A 682 -20.64 -18.94 -12.78
C TYR A 682 -20.24 -18.68 -11.32
N ASP A 683 -20.14 -17.40 -10.97
CA ASP A 683 -19.92 -16.92 -9.60
C ASP A 683 -20.86 -15.73 -9.32
N ILE A 684 -21.35 -15.60 -8.09
CA ILE A 684 -21.99 -14.36 -7.63
C ILE A 684 -20.91 -13.42 -7.11
N VAL A 685 -20.81 -12.22 -7.68
CA VAL A 685 -19.81 -11.21 -7.32
C VAL A 685 -20.49 -9.90 -6.92
N ASP A 686 -19.86 -9.18 -6.01
CA ASP A 686 -20.20 -7.79 -5.70
C ASP A 686 -19.13 -6.87 -6.30
N LEU A 687 -19.56 -5.98 -7.20
CA LEU A 687 -18.72 -4.97 -7.84
C LEU A 687 -19.09 -3.59 -7.28
N SER A 688 -18.49 -3.23 -6.14
CA SER A 688 -18.69 -1.94 -5.46
C SER A 688 -20.16 -1.62 -5.14
N GLY A 689 -20.89 -2.59 -4.60
CA GLY A 689 -22.31 -2.47 -4.23
C GLY A 689 -23.28 -2.97 -5.32
N LEU A 690 -22.77 -3.35 -6.49
CA LEU A 690 -23.55 -3.94 -7.58
C LEU A 690 -23.34 -5.47 -7.63
N TRP A 691 -24.34 -6.22 -7.19
CA TRP A 691 -24.36 -7.67 -7.32
C TRP A 691 -24.51 -8.09 -8.78
N CYS A 692 -23.71 -9.07 -9.20
CA CYS A 692 -23.74 -9.62 -10.55
C CYS A 692 -23.53 -11.14 -10.56
N VAL A 693 -24.07 -11.80 -11.59
CA VAL A 693 -23.68 -13.15 -11.99
C VAL A 693 -22.52 -13.06 -12.98
N ARG A 694 -21.33 -13.48 -12.58
CA ARG A 694 -20.15 -13.52 -13.44
C ARG A 694 -20.10 -14.84 -14.21
N ILE A 695 -20.12 -14.78 -15.53
CA ILE A 695 -20.13 -15.94 -16.44
C ILE A 695 -18.76 -16.11 -17.09
N LYS A 696 -18.16 -17.30 -17.01
CA LYS A 696 -16.87 -17.63 -17.60
C LYS A 696 -17.04 -18.77 -18.61
N PRO A 697 -17.17 -18.46 -19.91
CA PRO A 697 -17.30 -19.49 -20.95
C PRO A 697 -16.14 -20.48 -20.93
N PHE A 698 -16.44 -21.75 -21.14
CA PHE A 698 -15.46 -22.82 -21.25
C PHE A 698 -15.99 -23.95 -22.16
N TYR A 699 -15.14 -24.93 -22.45
CA TYR A 699 -15.54 -26.16 -23.14
C TYR A 699 -15.42 -27.37 -22.21
N MET A 700 -16.51 -28.10 -22.02
CA MET A 700 -16.52 -29.42 -21.38
C MET A 700 -16.23 -30.49 -22.42
N PHE A 701 -15.35 -31.44 -22.12
CA PHE A 701 -15.10 -32.58 -23.00
C PHE A 701 -15.78 -33.83 -22.43
N THR A 702 -16.69 -34.42 -23.20
CA THR A 702 -17.50 -35.58 -22.78
C THR A 702 -17.18 -36.83 -23.60
N GLY A 703 -17.55 -38.00 -23.06
CA GLY A 703 -17.37 -39.30 -23.70
C GLY A 703 -18.35 -39.55 -24.85
N THR A 704 -18.49 -40.82 -25.25
CA THR A 704 -19.31 -41.25 -26.40
C THR A 704 -20.81 -40.97 -26.25
N ASP A 705 -21.27 -40.67 -25.04
CA ASP A 705 -22.66 -40.33 -24.72
C ASP A 705 -22.98 -38.84 -24.86
N ALA A 706 -21.98 -38.01 -25.20
CA ALA A 706 -22.09 -36.55 -25.32
C ALA A 706 -22.59 -35.84 -24.04
N LEU A 707 -22.50 -36.51 -22.88
CA LEU A 707 -23.02 -36.04 -21.59
C LEU A 707 -21.97 -36.20 -20.49
N THR A 708 -21.39 -37.39 -20.33
CA THR A 708 -20.51 -37.68 -19.19
C THR A 708 -19.13 -37.06 -19.40
N PRO A 709 -18.64 -36.20 -18.48
CA PRO A 709 -17.31 -35.61 -18.60
C PRO A 709 -16.19 -36.65 -18.64
N LEU A 710 -15.21 -36.43 -19.52
CA LEU A 710 -14.00 -37.26 -19.55
C LEU A 710 -13.18 -37.11 -18.24
N PRO A 711 -12.36 -38.12 -17.88
CA PRO A 711 -11.45 -38.04 -16.74
C PRO A 711 -10.56 -36.79 -16.79
N ALA A 712 -10.20 -36.26 -15.61
CA ALA A 712 -9.50 -34.98 -15.48
C ALA A 712 -8.19 -34.92 -16.31
N PHE A 713 -7.38 -35.98 -16.30
CA PHE A 713 -6.13 -36.04 -17.06
C PHE A 713 -6.35 -35.97 -18.59
N THR A 714 -7.44 -36.58 -19.10
CA THR A 714 -7.80 -36.55 -20.52
C THR A 714 -8.32 -35.18 -20.94
N ARG A 715 -9.04 -34.48 -20.04
CA ARG A 715 -9.52 -33.11 -20.27
C ARG A 715 -8.35 -32.13 -20.38
N THR A 716 -7.37 -32.21 -19.49
CA THR A 716 -6.18 -31.33 -19.52
C THR A 716 -5.37 -31.50 -20.78
N ALA A 717 -5.20 -32.74 -21.28
CA ALA A 717 -4.50 -33.02 -22.53
C ALA A 717 -5.22 -32.50 -23.78
N LYS A 718 -6.56 -32.30 -23.70
CA LYS A 718 -7.41 -31.81 -24.80
C LYS A 718 -7.69 -30.30 -24.72
N ALA A 719 -7.45 -29.68 -23.57
CA ALA A 719 -7.62 -28.26 -23.37
C ALA A 719 -6.49 -27.48 -24.07
N THR A 720 -6.82 -26.70 -25.09
CA THR A 720 -5.90 -25.71 -25.64
C THR A 720 -5.98 -24.45 -24.78
N ARG A 721 -4.88 -24.09 -24.10
CA ARG A 721 -4.77 -22.80 -23.40
C ARG A 721 -4.73 -21.68 -24.44
N ARG A 722 -5.89 -21.12 -24.80
CA ARG A 722 -5.99 -19.84 -25.48
C ARG A 722 -6.25 -18.78 -24.42
N ILE A 723 -5.20 -18.08 -24.02
CA ILE A 723 -5.34 -16.79 -23.34
C ILE A 723 -5.59 -15.79 -24.45
N LYS A 724 -6.77 -15.15 -24.46
CA LYS A 724 -7.07 -14.06 -25.38
C LYS A 724 -7.53 -12.86 -24.57
N PHE A 725 -6.60 -11.98 -24.25
CA PHE A 725 -6.90 -10.57 -24.06
C PHE A 725 -6.96 -9.96 -25.46
N ASP A 726 -8.10 -10.03 -26.13
CA ASP A 726 -8.27 -9.45 -27.46
C ASP A 726 -9.66 -8.82 -27.59
N ARG A 727 -9.70 -7.62 -28.18
CA ARG A 727 -10.90 -6.96 -28.74
C ARG A 727 -11.43 -7.77 -29.94
N ASN A 728 -11.88 -9.00 -29.70
CA ASN A 728 -12.26 -9.92 -30.77
C ASN A 728 -13.79 -9.96 -30.92
N LYS A 729 -14.30 -9.73 -32.13
CA LYS A 729 -15.73 -9.89 -32.48
C LYS A 729 -16.31 -11.25 -32.05
N ASN A 730 -15.47 -12.28 -31.95
CA ASN A 730 -15.88 -13.60 -31.48
C ASN A 730 -16.26 -13.64 -29.99
N VAL A 731 -15.62 -12.82 -29.13
CA VAL A 731 -15.93 -12.74 -27.69
C VAL A 731 -17.24 -11.99 -27.47
N GLU A 732 -17.43 -10.89 -28.19
CA GLU A 732 -18.69 -10.14 -28.17
C GLU A 732 -19.87 -10.98 -28.65
N ALA A 733 -19.68 -11.75 -29.74
CA ALA A 733 -20.67 -12.71 -30.21
C ALA A 733 -20.95 -13.83 -29.20
N ASP A 734 -19.94 -14.23 -28.41
CA ASP A 734 -20.11 -15.25 -27.37
C ASP A 734 -20.94 -14.74 -26.19
N LEU A 735 -20.64 -13.54 -25.70
CA LEU A 735 -21.43 -12.87 -24.66
C LEU A 735 -22.86 -12.61 -25.15
N ALA A 736 -23.04 -12.10 -26.37
CA ALA A 736 -24.37 -11.88 -26.95
C ALA A 736 -25.19 -13.17 -27.04
N PHE A 737 -24.56 -14.31 -27.35
CA PHE A 737 -25.21 -15.61 -27.33
C PHE A 737 -25.66 -16.00 -25.93
N TRP A 738 -24.79 -15.92 -24.92
CA TRP A 738 -25.15 -16.31 -23.54
C TRP A 738 -26.24 -15.43 -22.96
N ALA A 739 -26.17 -14.11 -23.18
CA ALA A 739 -27.20 -13.17 -22.80
C ALA A 739 -28.57 -13.52 -23.42
N SER A 740 -28.59 -13.74 -24.75
CA SER A 740 -29.83 -14.08 -25.47
C SER A 740 -30.38 -15.46 -25.07
N PHE A 741 -29.51 -16.46 -24.91
CA PHE A 741 -29.89 -17.82 -24.55
C PHE A 741 -30.48 -17.87 -23.13
N LEU A 742 -29.77 -17.36 -22.13
CA LEU A 742 -30.24 -17.34 -20.74
C LEU A 742 -31.48 -16.45 -20.58
N GLY A 743 -31.58 -15.34 -21.31
CA GLY A 743 -32.76 -14.48 -21.28
C GLY A 743 -33.96 -15.06 -22.03
N ARG A 744 -33.81 -16.21 -22.72
CA ARG A 744 -34.78 -16.72 -23.70
C ARG A 744 -35.23 -15.64 -24.70
N GLY A 745 -34.32 -14.73 -25.05
CA GLY A 745 -34.56 -13.56 -25.91
C GLY A 745 -35.17 -12.32 -25.25
N ALA A 746 -35.48 -12.37 -23.95
CA ALA A 746 -35.91 -11.20 -23.18
C ALA A 746 -34.71 -10.39 -22.65
N GLU A 747 -34.94 -9.11 -22.33
CA GLU A 747 -33.93 -8.21 -21.76
C GLU A 747 -33.68 -8.44 -20.27
N THR A 748 -34.59 -9.13 -19.58
CA THR A 748 -34.47 -9.47 -18.16
C THR A 748 -34.89 -10.91 -17.92
N MET A 749 -34.25 -11.57 -16.97
CA MET A 749 -34.59 -12.91 -16.51
C MET A 749 -35.01 -12.84 -15.03
N ASN A 750 -36.21 -13.32 -14.72
CA ASN A 750 -36.64 -13.51 -13.34
C ASN A 750 -36.12 -14.85 -12.85
N ILE A 751 -35.31 -14.84 -11.80
CA ILE A 751 -34.79 -16.06 -11.15
C ILE A 751 -35.40 -16.26 -9.76
N GLY A 752 -36.40 -15.46 -9.42
CA GLY A 752 -37.28 -15.71 -8.29
C GLY A 752 -38.02 -17.03 -8.51
N ASP A 753 -38.13 -17.81 -7.45
CA ASP A 753 -38.80 -19.11 -7.48
C ASP A 753 -40.14 -19.03 -6.74
N LEU A 754 -40.54 -20.10 -6.05
CA LEU A 754 -41.77 -20.11 -5.30
C LEU A 754 -41.77 -19.04 -4.18
N HIS A 755 -42.78 -18.15 -4.23
CA HIS A 755 -42.98 -17.00 -3.32
C HIS A 755 -42.03 -15.80 -3.51
N VAL A 756 -41.22 -15.79 -4.57
CA VAL A 756 -40.30 -14.67 -4.89
C VAL A 756 -40.53 -14.24 -6.33
N ASP A 757 -41.13 -13.08 -6.55
CA ASP A 757 -41.46 -12.57 -7.89
C ASP A 757 -40.57 -11.40 -8.35
N ASP A 758 -39.76 -10.84 -7.45
CA ASP A 758 -38.97 -9.62 -7.65
C ASP A 758 -37.44 -9.84 -7.57
N LEU A 759 -36.94 -10.97 -8.08
CA LEU A 759 -35.50 -11.25 -8.19
C LEU A 759 -35.06 -11.32 -9.66
N LEU A 760 -34.59 -10.20 -10.19
CA LEU A 760 -34.36 -10.00 -11.62
C LEU A 760 -32.88 -9.81 -11.96
N ILE A 761 -32.43 -10.46 -13.04
CA ILE A 761 -31.14 -10.25 -13.68
C ILE A 761 -31.36 -9.50 -15.00
N ASP A 762 -30.57 -8.46 -15.24
CA ASP A 762 -30.48 -7.83 -16.57
C ASP A 762 -29.66 -8.72 -17.50
N MET A 763 -30.23 -9.06 -18.65
CA MET A 763 -29.60 -9.89 -19.67
C MET A 763 -28.64 -9.09 -20.57
N THR A 764 -28.17 -7.95 -20.07
CA THR A 764 -27.12 -7.13 -20.65
C THR A 764 -25.86 -7.21 -19.79
N PHE A 765 -24.75 -7.63 -20.40
CA PHE A 765 -23.46 -7.63 -19.72
C PHE A 765 -23.02 -6.21 -19.32
N LEU A 766 -22.51 -6.08 -18.09
CA LEU A 766 -22.12 -4.80 -17.49
C LEU A 766 -21.07 -4.09 -18.36
N THR A 767 -21.39 -2.88 -18.82
CA THR A 767 -20.46 -2.04 -19.56
C THR A 767 -19.92 -0.94 -18.65
N VAL A 768 -18.61 -0.86 -18.50
CA VAL A 768 -17.92 0.19 -17.73
C VAL A 768 -17.13 1.09 -18.66
N GLU A 769 -17.22 2.40 -18.40
CA GLU A 769 -16.41 3.41 -19.08
C GLU A 769 -15.11 3.57 -18.30
N VAL A 770 -13.97 3.28 -18.94
CA VAL A 770 -12.65 3.39 -18.32
C VAL A 770 -11.88 4.49 -19.06
N PRO A 771 -11.33 5.50 -18.35
CA PRO A 771 -10.41 6.47 -18.93
C PRO A 771 -9.18 5.77 -19.54
N GLU A 772 -8.96 5.93 -20.84
CA GLU A 772 -7.76 5.46 -21.55
C GLU A 772 -6.67 6.53 -21.42
N VAL A 773 -6.14 6.72 -20.21
CA VAL A 773 -5.02 7.64 -19.95
C VAL A 773 -3.70 6.87 -20.06
N GLY A 774 -2.77 7.35 -20.90
CA GLY A 774 -1.43 6.76 -21.04
C GLY A 774 -1.26 5.78 -22.21
N LEU A 775 -2.32 5.46 -22.95
CA LEU A 775 -2.19 4.79 -24.25
C LEU A 775 -1.93 5.86 -25.30
N SER A 776 -0.67 5.95 -25.75
CA SER A 776 -0.30 6.86 -26.83
C SER A 776 -1.21 6.65 -28.04
N GLN A 777 -1.70 7.73 -28.66
CA GLN A 777 -2.37 7.65 -29.97
C GLN A 777 -1.46 7.08 -31.08
N HIS A 778 -0.18 6.83 -30.76
CA HIS A 778 0.80 6.17 -31.61
C HIS A 778 1.06 4.70 -31.28
N ASP A 779 0.31 4.08 -30.36
CA ASP A 779 0.43 2.64 -30.11
C ASP A 779 -0.12 1.85 -31.32
N PRO A 780 0.68 1.00 -31.99
CA PRO A 780 0.28 0.29 -33.21
C PRO A 780 -0.97 -0.59 -33.06
N GLU A 781 -1.44 -0.87 -31.85
CA GLU A 781 -2.67 -1.63 -31.59
C GLU A 781 -3.97 -0.87 -31.98
N HIS A 782 -3.90 0.43 -32.27
CA HIS A 782 -5.06 1.20 -32.75
C HIS A 782 -5.27 1.18 -34.28
N LYS A 783 -4.44 0.47 -35.03
CA LYS A 783 -4.67 0.17 -36.44
C LYS A 783 -4.92 -1.33 -36.63
N ASN A 784 -6.15 -1.79 -36.34
CA ASN A 784 -6.87 -2.83 -37.09
C ASN A 784 -8.29 -3.06 -36.56
#